data_AF-A0A848R2C0-F1
#
_entry.id   AF-A0A848R2C0-F1
#
_cell.length_a   1.000
_cell.length_b   1.000
_cell.length_c   1.000
_cell.angle_alpha   90.00
_cell.angle_beta   90.00
_cell.angle_gamma   90.00
#
_symmetry.space_group_name_H-M   'P 1'
#
loop_
_entity.id
_entity.type
_entity.pdbx_description
1 polymer ?
#
loop_
_entity_poly.entity_id
_entity_poly.type
_entity_poly.pdbx_seq_one_letter_code
_entity_poly.pdbx_strand_id
1 'polypeptide(L)'
;MSDNGIYISRQSEDELYAELQKRTIQEIQGLSGDVWTDFNPHDPGVTIADVANYALTELSYKLSFKLEDYLSDTNGKYSIQKYGLFPDNEVYPTSPVTTDDYRKLILAHFPAVENVGIETDCEHGIYHVRLRLSPFFKGTDITKRVRCFFHKHRNLCENIGEVSIVEPQNLLFSADIELETDVDAIDVLVQVFHTAMSYIAGAVKIEAKPQDDFAVLSPDEWYDGTVEDVRVSIPTQKKTETELYHILMDIKGVKNFKTCYFYEDTPDGICEYRRKNDFKGIYKLEIPNDLSLIKVRVGNETVAIDFNRFKEKLRAFYFTKSTSRMRFYLQEHKTKDGSWENCPTESLREATYRDVYEHYPLENDLPRCYKTSEKDFTKNMTNEEKEDVKNFGSYLALFDKVIERGLGELDSVKTLLSLREDGVNTKMKLRYLDFLDNLYGVDSEQKWQYEFGSYGEMETEMIRRRMKFLQALPILTRDRFKAMDIMDERSVKNVAVIKQYVSLLLGFRNNEQVSVGNVLPSHNLIIMGESSKGKHFRDKLNSMLIDEKMLDEESVMPIIPNKAPSTEKEKQLRYKYIRKNLPIFNTNFISGGLFRNGINLNNYKIVELEREYLLVFRNEEDGEWMNLGRSEDKEKLNGWANTLCRYLQELNNLCEAMYVIEKNLFIPSEPFTVTIVFTGWTARTHSPQFRNKCLQLVRSLLPAHLKMEAYWLGAQQMQYFEECYHLWRDGLDGSNTSEVQKGYQSYMMKILTTDFTVGGNIEEDTDKNKGDT
;
A
#
# COMPACT_ATOMS: atom_id res chain seq x y z
N MET A 1 -45.08 -18.79 41.47
CA MET A 1 -44.77 -20.22 41.30
C MET A 1 -44.82 -20.50 39.81
N SER A 2 -43.65 -20.53 39.18
CA SER A 2 -43.48 -20.96 37.80
C SER A 2 -42.23 -21.83 37.79
N ASP A 3 -42.42 -23.11 37.46
CA ASP A 3 -41.42 -24.17 37.41
C ASP A 3 -40.20 -23.73 36.59
N ASN A 4 -39.07 -23.48 37.27
CA ASN A 4 -37.77 -23.53 36.64
C ASN A 4 -37.39 -25.01 36.53
N GLY A 5 -37.76 -25.62 35.40
CA GLY A 5 -37.25 -26.92 35.00
C GLY A 5 -35.72 -26.85 34.89
N ILE A 6 -35.04 -27.51 35.83
CA ILE A 6 -33.61 -27.83 35.74
C ILE A 6 -33.49 -28.98 34.73
N TYR A 7 -33.57 -28.66 33.44
CA TYR A 7 -33.19 -29.58 32.37
C TYR A 7 -32.13 -28.91 31.52
N ILE A 8 -30.90 -29.39 31.68
CA ILE A 8 -29.84 -29.17 30.71
C ILE A 8 -30.25 -29.97 29.47
N SER A 9 -30.67 -29.31 28.40
CA SER A 9 -30.83 -29.96 27.11
C SER A 9 -29.43 -30.35 26.60
N ARG A 10 -29.15 -31.66 26.47
CA ARG A 10 -28.00 -32.12 25.69
C ARG A 10 -28.17 -31.62 24.26
N GLN A 11 -27.23 -30.80 23.79
CA GLN A 11 -27.13 -30.49 22.37
C GLN A 11 -26.65 -31.73 21.60
N SER A 12 -26.92 -31.73 20.30
CA SER A 12 -26.86 -32.80 19.29
C SER A 12 -25.52 -33.54 19.07
N GLU A 13 -24.54 -33.48 19.99
CA GLU A 13 -23.23 -34.12 19.82
C GLU A 13 -23.31 -35.66 19.79
N ASP A 14 -24.28 -36.25 20.51
CA ASP A 14 -24.54 -37.69 20.51
C ASP A 14 -25.01 -38.21 19.12
N GLU A 15 -25.50 -37.34 18.22
CA GLU A 15 -25.95 -37.75 16.88
C GLU A 15 -24.78 -38.02 15.91
N LEU A 16 -23.70 -37.21 15.96
CA LEU A 16 -22.60 -37.35 15.01
C LEU A 16 -21.81 -38.63 15.25
N TYR A 17 -21.50 -38.93 16.52
CA TYR A 17 -20.83 -40.17 16.89
C TYR A 17 -21.64 -41.40 16.45
N ALA A 18 -22.95 -41.39 16.73
CA ALA A 18 -23.86 -42.48 16.34
C ALA A 18 -23.94 -42.66 14.81
N GLU A 19 -23.95 -41.56 14.06
CA GLU A 19 -23.96 -41.60 12.59
C GLU A 19 -22.63 -42.09 12.03
N LEU A 20 -21.50 -41.64 12.58
CA LEU A 20 -20.16 -42.13 12.22
C LEU A 20 -20.04 -43.63 12.52
N GLN A 21 -20.49 -44.08 13.69
CA GLN A 21 -20.49 -45.51 14.04
C GLN A 21 -21.29 -46.33 13.03
N LYS A 22 -22.52 -45.91 12.73
CA LYS A 22 -23.38 -46.59 11.75
C LYS A 22 -22.73 -46.64 10.36
N ARG A 23 -22.17 -45.52 9.90
CA ARG A 23 -21.51 -45.43 8.60
C ARG A 23 -20.24 -46.28 8.53
N THR A 24 -19.42 -46.25 9.58
CA THR A 24 -18.20 -47.06 9.68
C THR A 24 -18.53 -48.55 9.63
N ILE A 25 -19.56 -49.01 10.36
CA ILE A 25 -20.00 -50.41 10.29
C ILE A 25 -20.46 -50.78 8.87
N GLN A 26 -21.23 -49.91 8.21
CA GLN A 26 -21.69 -50.14 6.83
C GLN A 26 -20.52 -50.24 5.83
N GLU A 27 -19.53 -49.35 5.94
CA GLU A 27 -18.32 -49.35 5.10
C GLU A 27 -17.51 -50.62 5.34
N ILE A 28 -17.27 -51.00 6.60
CA ILE A 28 -16.53 -52.22 6.95
C ILE A 28 -17.26 -53.46 6.40
N GLN A 29 -18.58 -53.56 6.56
CA GLN A 29 -19.37 -54.66 6.00
C GLN A 29 -19.25 -54.75 4.48
N GLY A 30 -19.27 -53.60 3.79
CA GLY A 30 -19.10 -53.54 2.33
C GLY A 30 -17.69 -53.94 1.87
N LEU A 31 -16.65 -53.55 2.60
CA LEU A 31 -15.25 -53.78 2.25
C LEU A 31 -14.75 -55.18 2.63
N SER A 32 -15.27 -55.76 3.71
CA SER A 32 -14.78 -57.03 4.26
C SER A 32 -15.42 -58.27 3.64
N GLY A 33 -16.58 -58.14 2.98
CA GLY A 33 -17.29 -59.25 2.36
C GLY A 33 -17.53 -60.40 3.36
N ASP A 34 -17.06 -61.60 3.01
CA ASP A 34 -17.20 -62.79 3.87
C ASP A 34 -16.02 -63.01 4.85
N VAL A 35 -15.03 -62.09 4.89
CA VAL A 35 -13.81 -62.27 5.70
C VAL A 35 -14.01 -61.84 7.16
N TRP A 36 -14.67 -60.71 7.39
CA TRP A 36 -15.02 -60.22 8.72
C TRP A 36 -16.54 -60.19 8.84
N THR A 37 -17.09 -61.05 9.69
CA THR A 37 -18.56 -61.26 9.78
C THR A 37 -19.14 -60.97 11.16
N ASP A 38 -18.29 -60.75 12.17
CA ASP A 38 -18.69 -60.39 13.53
C ASP A 38 -18.46 -58.90 13.79
N PHE A 39 -19.56 -58.16 13.94
CA PHE A 39 -19.56 -56.70 14.18
C PHE A 39 -20.09 -56.34 15.57
N ASN A 40 -19.97 -57.26 16.52
CA ASN A 40 -20.44 -57.02 17.88
C ASN A 40 -19.39 -56.27 18.73
N PRO A 41 -19.80 -55.62 19.84
CA PRO A 41 -18.90 -54.79 20.68
C PRO A 41 -17.73 -55.53 21.35
N HIS A 42 -17.71 -56.86 21.30
CA HIS A 42 -16.63 -57.67 21.87
C HIS A 42 -15.48 -57.91 20.88
N ASP A 43 -15.70 -57.62 19.60
CA ASP A 43 -14.68 -57.72 18.55
C ASP A 43 -13.66 -56.56 18.69
N PRO A 44 -12.35 -56.84 18.76
CA PRO A 44 -11.32 -55.80 18.89
C PRO A 44 -11.31 -54.78 17.74
N GLY A 45 -11.59 -55.19 16.51
CA GLY A 45 -11.69 -54.30 15.36
C GLY A 45 -12.86 -53.32 15.48
N VAL A 46 -14.00 -53.77 16.02
CA VAL A 46 -15.15 -52.89 16.31
C VAL A 46 -14.80 -51.88 17.40
N THR A 47 -14.12 -52.29 18.46
CA THR A 47 -13.69 -51.36 19.52
C THR A 47 -12.70 -50.30 19.02
N ILE A 48 -11.79 -50.66 18.11
CA ILE A 48 -10.86 -49.70 17.48
C ILE A 48 -11.64 -48.73 16.59
N ALA A 49 -12.62 -49.22 15.83
CA ALA A 49 -13.48 -48.39 15.01
C ALA A 49 -14.27 -47.37 15.87
N ASP A 50 -14.80 -47.79 17.01
CA ASP A 50 -15.52 -46.91 17.94
C ASP A 50 -14.61 -45.80 18.51
N VAL A 51 -13.38 -46.13 18.90
CA VAL A 51 -12.39 -45.14 19.35
C VAL A 51 -12.02 -44.17 18.22
N ALA A 52 -11.84 -44.67 17.00
CA ALA A 52 -11.58 -43.83 15.84
C ALA A 52 -12.77 -42.90 15.52
N ASN A 53 -14.01 -43.38 15.64
CA ASN A 53 -15.21 -42.56 15.47
C ASN A 53 -15.31 -41.45 16.54
N TYR A 54 -14.87 -41.74 17.78
CA TYR A 54 -14.79 -40.74 18.83
C TYR A 54 -13.75 -39.66 18.50
N ALA A 55 -12.55 -40.06 18.08
CA ALA A 55 -11.50 -39.12 17.63
C ALA A 55 -11.98 -38.26 16.44
N LEU A 56 -12.75 -38.81 15.51
CA LEU A 56 -13.36 -38.05 14.41
C LEU A 56 -14.43 -37.07 14.90
N THR A 57 -15.18 -37.41 15.94
CA THR A 57 -16.16 -36.52 16.57
C THR A 57 -15.46 -35.33 17.23
N GLU A 58 -14.36 -35.57 17.95
CA GLU A 58 -13.51 -34.52 18.52
C GLU A 58 -12.90 -33.64 17.42
N LEU A 59 -12.39 -34.25 16.34
CA LEU A 59 -11.85 -33.50 15.20
C LEU A 59 -12.92 -32.61 14.55
N SER A 60 -14.14 -33.12 14.38
CA SER A 60 -15.27 -32.33 13.87
C SER A 60 -15.58 -31.14 14.78
N TYR A 61 -15.56 -31.33 16.10
CA TYR A 61 -15.71 -30.24 17.06
C TYR A 61 -14.59 -29.20 16.89
N LYS A 62 -13.33 -29.63 16.81
CA LYS A 62 -12.17 -28.75 16.60
C LYS A 62 -12.23 -27.95 15.30
N LEU A 63 -12.87 -28.48 14.26
CA LEU A 63 -13.05 -27.84 12.95
C LEU A 63 -14.33 -26.98 12.84
N SER A 64 -15.16 -26.93 13.89
CA SER A 64 -16.46 -26.24 13.86
C SER A 64 -16.41 -24.77 14.27
N PHE A 65 -15.25 -24.26 14.69
CA PHE A 65 -15.12 -22.88 15.14
C PHE A 65 -15.13 -21.89 13.98
N LYS A 66 -15.37 -20.62 14.31
CA LYS A 66 -15.34 -19.56 13.31
C LYS A 66 -13.91 -19.34 12.81
N LEU A 67 -13.77 -18.86 11.58
CA LEU A 67 -12.45 -18.61 10.98
C LEU A 67 -11.59 -17.69 11.83
N GLU A 68 -12.20 -16.65 12.41
CA GLU A 68 -11.55 -15.64 13.24
C GLU A 68 -10.86 -16.25 14.47
N ASP A 69 -11.42 -17.32 15.05
CA ASP A 69 -10.84 -18.00 16.21
C ASP A 69 -9.50 -18.66 15.82
N TYR A 70 -9.41 -19.26 14.62
CA TYR A 70 -8.15 -19.84 14.11
C TYR A 70 -7.11 -18.80 13.68
N LEU A 71 -7.55 -17.57 13.37
CA LEU A 71 -6.67 -16.46 13.00
C LEU A 71 -6.23 -15.63 14.21
N SER A 72 -6.79 -15.89 15.39
CA SER A 72 -6.49 -15.16 16.61
C SER A 72 -5.13 -15.49 17.20
N ASP A 73 -4.43 -14.46 17.67
CA ASP A 73 -3.25 -14.62 18.50
C ASP A 73 -3.66 -15.08 19.92
N THR A 74 -2.70 -15.54 20.72
CA THR A 74 -2.91 -16.00 22.11
C THR A 74 -3.58 -14.97 23.04
N ASN A 75 -3.57 -13.70 22.63
CA ASN A 75 -4.23 -12.60 23.33
C ASN A 75 -5.72 -12.41 22.94
N GLY A 76 -6.28 -13.31 22.11
CA GLY A 76 -7.66 -13.22 21.62
C GLY A 76 -7.88 -12.05 20.65
N LYS A 77 -6.85 -11.70 19.88
CA LYS A 77 -6.90 -10.58 18.92
C LYS A 77 -6.33 -10.99 17.58
N TYR A 78 -6.84 -10.41 16.49
CA TYR A 78 -6.30 -10.59 15.15
C TYR A 78 -6.43 -9.32 14.31
N SER A 79 -5.59 -9.22 13.27
CA SER A 79 -5.60 -8.13 12.29
C SER A 79 -6.05 -8.66 10.93
N ILE A 80 -7.10 -8.07 10.36
CA ILE A 80 -7.64 -8.52 9.07
C ILE A 80 -6.71 -8.13 7.91
N GLN A 81 -6.06 -6.96 8.02
CA GLN A 81 -5.08 -6.45 7.08
C GLN A 81 -3.84 -7.35 6.98
N LYS A 82 -3.48 -8.06 8.06
CA LYS A 82 -2.42 -9.09 8.05
C LYS A 82 -2.67 -10.13 6.96
N TYR A 83 -3.93 -10.42 6.64
CA TYR A 83 -4.32 -11.43 5.67
C TYR A 83 -4.60 -10.84 4.28
N GLY A 84 -4.39 -9.53 4.05
CA GLY A 84 -4.70 -8.90 2.76
C GLY A 84 -6.21 -8.69 2.54
N LEU A 85 -7.00 -8.73 3.60
CA LEU A 85 -8.42 -8.39 3.61
C LEU A 85 -8.54 -7.00 4.25
N PHE A 86 -8.81 -5.99 3.45
CA PHE A 86 -8.79 -4.59 3.91
C PHE A 86 -10.20 -4.11 4.26
N PRO A 87 -10.36 -3.31 5.33
CA PRO A 87 -11.66 -2.75 5.73
C PRO A 87 -12.14 -1.68 4.75
N ASP A 88 -13.46 -1.43 4.77
CA ASP A 88 -14.13 -0.51 3.85
C ASP A 88 -13.50 0.89 3.80
N ASN A 89 -13.08 1.43 4.95
CA ASN A 89 -12.46 2.76 5.05
C ASN A 89 -11.06 2.84 4.44
N GLU A 90 -10.42 1.71 4.11
CA GLU A 90 -9.13 1.68 3.43
C GLU A 90 -9.30 1.47 1.91
N VAL A 91 -10.40 0.84 1.46
CA VAL A 91 -10.58 0.40 0.07
C VAL A 91 -11.46 1.34 -0.74
N TYR A 92 -12.54 1.86 -0.15
CA TYR A 92 -13.50 2.70 -0.88
C TYR A 92 -13.05 4.15 -1.11
N PRO A 93 -12.38 4.84 -0.17
CA PRO A 93 -11.93 6.20 -0.42
C PRO A 93 -11.00 6.30 -1.63
N THR A 94 -11.03 7.45 -2.29
CA THR A 94 -10.24 7.76 -3.49
C THR A 94 -9.45 9.05 -3.35
N SER A 95 -8.38 9.25 -4.13
CA SER A 95 -7.69 10.54 -4.25
C SER A 95 -8.62 11.69 -4.67
N PRO A 96 -8.35 12.94 -4.24
CA PRO A 96 -9.07 14.10 -4.74
C PRO A 96 -8.78 14.34 -6.22
N VAL A 97 -9.81 14.33 -7.05
CA VAL A 97 -9.68 14.57 -8.50
C VAL A 97 -10.56 15.72 -9.00
N THR A 98 -11.53 16.17 -8.20
CA THR A 98 -12.40 17.31 -8.52
C THR A 98 -12.21 18.48 -7.57
N THR A 99 -12.70 19.65 -7.96
CA THR A 99 -12.77 20.82 -7.07
C THR A 99 -13.61 20.56 -5.82
N ASP A 100 -14.70 19.80 -5.95
CA ASP A 100 -15.53 19.41 -4.82
C ASP A 100 -14.80 18.44 -3.88
N ASP A 101 -13.95 17.55 -4.41
CA ASP A 101 -13.14 16.65 -3.60
C ASP A 101 -12.11 17.40 -2.76
N TYR A 102 -11.39 18.35 -3.36
CA TYR A 102 -10.47 19.21 -2.63
C TYR A 102 -11.22 20.07 -1.60
N ARG A 103 -12.42 20.56 -1.93
CA ARG A 103 -13.28 21.31 -1.01
C ARG A 103 -13.69 20.46 0.19
N LYS A 104 -14.18 19.23 -0.03
CA LYS A 104 -14.53 18.26 1.02
C LYS A 104 -13.33 17.97 1.91
N LEU A 105 -12.17 17.70 1.30
CA LEU A 105 -10.94 17.34 2.00
C LEU A 105 -10.43 18.49 2.89
N ILE A 106 -10.39 19.72 2.39
CA ILE A 106 -9.97 20.91 3.17
C ILE A 106 -10.95 21.16 4.32
N LEU A 107 -12.27 21.06 4.07
CA LEU A 107 -13.28 21.31 5.09
C LEU A 107 -13.33 20.24 6.18
N ALA A 108 -13.01 18.99 5.83
CA ALA A 108 -12.82 17.92 6.81
C ALA A 108 -11.60 18.18 7.70
N HIS A 109 -10.49 18.61 7.12
CA HIS A 109 -9.21 18.73 7.83
C HIS A 109 -9.05 20.04 8.62
N PHE A 110 -9.68 21.14 8.20
CA PHE A 110 -9.48 22.47 8.80
C PHE A 110 -10.76 23.02 9.44
N PRO A 111 -11.05 22.74 10.73
CA PRO A 111 -12.26 23.24 11.40
C PRO A 111 -12.39 24.76 11.49
N ALA A 112 -11.27 25.49 11.36
CA ALA A 112 -11.27 26.96 11.33
C ALA A 112 -11.85 27.53 10.02
N VAL A 113 -11.94 26.71 8.97
CA VAL A 113 -12.47 27.07 7.65
C VAL A 113 -13.96 26.70 7.62
N GLU A 114 -14.81 27.70 7.44
CA GLU A 114 -16.26 27.54 7.39
C GLU A 114 -16.73 27.07 6.01
N ASN A 115 -16.10 27.61 4.95
CA ASN A 115 -16.32 27.19 3.57
C ASN A 115 -15.07 27.46 2.71
N VAL A 116 -14.99 26.81 1.56
CA VAL A 116 -13.90 26.97 0.58
C VAL A 116 -14.49 27.11 -0.82
N GLY A 117 -14.05 28.13 -1.54
CA GLY A 117 -14.20 28.23 -2.99
C GLY A 117 -12.92 27.73 -3.66
N ILE A 118 -13.05 26.91 -4.69
CA ILE A 118 -11.92 26.41 -5.49
C ILE A 118 -12.17 26.77 -6.94
N GLU A 119 -11.27 27.55 -7.49
CA GLU A 119 -11.24 27.95 -8.90
C GLU A 119 -10.08 27.25 -9.58
N THR A 120 -10.26 26.80 -10.82
CA THR A 120 -9.25 26.05 -11.55
C THR A 120 -8.86 26.75 -12.83
N ASP A 121 -7.56 26.94 -13.02
CA ASP A 121 -6.98 27.15 -14.33
C ASP A 121 -6.77 25.78 -14.99
N CYS A 122 -7.75 25.41 -15.82
CA CYS A 122 -7.78 24.13 -16.51
C CYS A 122 -6.67 24.00 -17.57
N GLU A 123 -6.08 25.10 -18.04
CA GLU A 123 -5.02 25.06 -19.06
C GLU A 123 -3.67 24.66 -18.43
N HIS A 124 -3.45 25.05 -17.18
CA HIS A 124 -2.19 24.82 -16.47
C HIS A 124 -2.28 23.81 -15.32
N GLY A 125 -3.48 23.33 -14.97
CA GLY A 125 -3.70 22.44 -13.83
C GLY A 125 -3.48 23.13 -12.48
N ILE A 126 -3.79 24.42 -12.39
CA ILE A 126 -3.56 25.24 -11.19
C ILE A 126 -4.87 25.47 -10.45
N TYR A 127 -4.86 25.18 -9.15
CA TYR A 127 -5.98 25.39 -8.24
C TYR A 127 -5.77 26.67 -7.42
N HIS A 128 -6.75 27.58 -7.46
CA HIS A 128 -6.82 28.77 -6.62
C HIS A 128 -7.82 28.55 -5.50
N VAL A 129 -7.40 28.78 -4.26
CA VAL A 129 -8.19 28.46 -3.07
C VAL A 129 -8.62 29.74 -2.36
N ARG A 130 -9.94 29.92 -2.22
CA ARG A 130 -10.59 31.03 -1.53
C ARG A 130 -11.15 30.53 -0.21
N LEU A 131 -10.47 30.85 0.89
CA LEU A 131 -10.84 30.40 2.22
C LEU A 131 -11.81 31.40 2.86
N ARG A 132 -12.92 30.86 3.38
CA ARG A 132 -13.80 31.60 4.29
C ARG A 132 -13.58 31.09 5.70
N LEU A 133 -13.08 31.95 6.56
CA LEU A 133 -12.83 31.60 7.96
C LEU A 133 -14.11 31.75 8.78
N SER A 134 -14.16 30.95 9.84
CA SER A 134 -15.16 31.11 10.89
C SER A 134 -15.07 32.49 11.54
N PRO A 135 -16.21 33.11 11.91
CA PRO A 135 -16.24 34.41 12.59
C PRO A 135 -15.54 34.40 13.96
N PHE A 136 -15.30 33.22 14.55
CA PHE A 136 -14.62 33.06 15.83
C PHE A 136 -13.11 32.80 15.70
N PHE A 137 -12.59 32.66 14.48
CA PHE A 137 -11.17 32.40 14.24
C PHE A 137 -10.52 33.58 13.53
N LYS A 138 -9.36 33.99 14.03
CA LYS A 138 -8.44 34.92 13.37
C LYS A 138 -7.11 34.20 13.27
N GLY A 139 -6.64 33.90 12.06
CA GLY A 139 -5.45 33.08 11.86
C GLY A 139 -4.60 33.57 10.71
N THR A 140 -3.35 33.91 11.00
CA THR A 140 -2.36 34.42 10.03
C THR A 140 -1.62 33.31 9.26
N ASP A 141 -1.74 32.04 9.68
CA ASP A 141 -0.96 30.91 9.11
C ASP A 141 -1.82 29.83 8.42
N ILE A 142 -3.14 30.04 8.31
CA ILE A 142 -4.04 29.03 7.73
C ILE A 142 -3.77 28.81 6.23
N THR A 143 -3.42 29.86 5.49
CA THR A 143 -3.14 29.79 4.05
C THR A 143 -1.93 28.92 3.75
N LYS A 144 -0.85 29.06 4.53
CA LYS A 144 0.36 28.23 4.44
C LYS A 144 0.04 26.77 4.77
N ARG A 145 -0.69 26.51 5.84
CA ARG A 145 -1.10 25.15 6.23
C ARG A 145 -1.95 24.47 5.16
N VAL A 146 -2.91 25.18 4.56
CA VAL A 146 -3.72 24.67 3.45
C VAL A 146 -2.84 24.39 2.23
N ARG A 147 -1.84 25.23 1.93
CA ARG A 147 -0.89 25.00 0.85
C ARG A 147 -0.08 23.71 1.05
N CYS A 148 0.52 23.52 2.23
CA CYS A 148 1.24 22.28 2.55
C CYS A 148 0.31 21.06 2.47
N PHE A 149 -0.93 21.19 2.98
CA PHE A 149 -1.92 20.12 2.92
C PHE A 149 -2.31 19.75 1.49
N PHE A 150 -2.44 20.72 0.58
CA PHE A 150 -2.69 20.46 -0.83
C PHE A 150 -1.54 19.66 -1.46
N HIS A 151 -0.28 20.07 -1.24
CA HIS A 151 0.87 19.36 -1.84
C HIS A 151 1.01 17.92 -1.35
N LYS A 152 0.55 17.62 -0.13
CA LYS A 152 0.46 16.24 0.38
C LYS A 152 -0.57 15.37 -0.34
N HIS A 153 -1.54 15.94 -1.07
CA HIS A 153 -2.64 15.20 -1.71
C HIS A 153 -2.76 15.41 -3.23
N ARG A 154 -1.98 16.34 -3.80
CA ARG A 154 -2.08 16.72 -5.22
C ARG A 154 -1.82 15.53 -6.16
N ASN A 155 -2.47 15.53 -7.32
CA ASN A 155 -2.16 14.59 -8.38
C ASN A 155 -0.99 15.06 -9.26
N LEU A 156 -0.53 14.16 -10.13
CA LEU A 156 0.48 14.45 -11.16
C LEU A 156 0.04 15.63 -12.04
N CYS A 157 0.96 16.55 -12.27
CA CYS A 157 0.79 17.77 -13.05
C CYS A 157 -0.22 18.78 -12.46
N GLU A 158 -0.71 18.59 -11.24
CA GLU A 158 -1.54 19.57 -10.54
C GLU A 158 -0.70 20.41 -9.59
N ASN A 159 -1.04 21.70 -9.48
CA ASN A 159 -0.36 22.62 -8.59
C ASN A 159 -1.35 23.62 -7.94
N ILE A 160 -0.90 24.31 -6.90
CA ILE A 160 -1.69 25.31 -6.18
C ILE A 160 -1.15 26.72 -6.45
N GLY A 161 -2.04 27.57 -6.92
CA GLY A 161 -1.78 28.97 -7.20
C GLY A 161 -1.95 29.82 -5.94
N GLU A 162 -2.85 30.79 -6.01
CA GLU A 162 -3.14 31.71 -4.92
C GLU A 162 -4.02 31.04 -3.85
N VAL A 163 -3.63 31.20 -2.58
CA VAL A 163 -4.46 30.82 -1.42
C VAL A 163 -4.76 32.10 -0.64
N SER A 164 -6.01 32.56 -0.70
CA SER A 164 -6.41 33.83 -0.08
C SER A 164 -7.61 33.65 0.84
N ILE A 165 -7.69 34.52 1.85
CA ILE A 165 -8.85 34.61 2.74
C ILE A 165 -9.79 35.65 2.17
N VAL A 166 -11.06 35.27 1.99
CA VAL A 166 -12.09 36.19 1.51
C VAL A 166 -12.87 36.73 2.70
N GLU A 167 -12.95 38.06 2.81
CA GLU A 167 -13.81 38.74 3.78
C GLU A 167 -15.24 38.88 3.24
N PRO A 168 -16.24 38.22 3.85
CA PRO A 168 -17.63 38.33 3.40
C PRO A 168 -18.24 39.69 3.76
N GLN A 169 -19.28 40.11 3.03
CA GLN A 169 -20.11 41.25 3.40
C GLN A 169 -21.02 40.90 4.60
N ASN A 170 -21.22 41.84 5.52
CA ASN A 170 -22.06 41.64 6.69
C ASN A 170 -23.55 41.65 6.32
N LEU A 171 -24.30 40.68 6.86
CA LEU A 171 -25.75 40.67 6.90
C LEU A 171 -26.23 40.80 8.33
N LEU A 172 -27.13 41.75 8.56
CA LEU A 172 -27.86 41.93 9.80
C LEU A 172 -29.13 41.09 9.77
N PHE A 173 -29.42 40.40 10.87
CA PHE A 173 -30.62 39.59 11.04
C PHE A 173 -31.66 40.32 11.86
N SER A 174 -32.85 40.54 11.30
CA SER A 174 -34.00 41.07 12.03
C SER A 174 -35.15 40.07 12.03
N ALA A 175 -35.63 39.73 13.22
CA ALA A 175 -36.66 38.72 13.36
C ALA A 175 -37.60 38.99 14.54
N ASP A 176 -38.85 38.58 14.37
CA ASP A 176 -39.85 38.51 15.44
C ASP A 176 -40.31 37.05 15.53
N ILE A 177 -39.77 36.33 16.53
CA ILE A 177 -39.81 34.87 16.66
C ILE A 177 -40.81 34.51 17.77
N GLU A 178 -41.79 33.66 17.44
CA GLU A 178 -42.70 33.05 18.40
C GLU A 178 -42.22 31.63 18.70
N LEU A 179 -42.02 31.33 19.99
CA LEU A 179 -41.53 30.04 20.48
C LEU A 179 -42.65 29.22 21.15
N GLU A 180 -42.42 27.92 21.27
CA GLU A 180 -43.24 27.02 22.08
C GLU A 180 -43.12 27.31 23.59
N THR A 181 -44.06 26.83 24.40
CA THR A 181 -44.15 27.20 25.83
C THR A 181 -43.17 26.46 26.75
N ASP A 182 -42.50 25.40 26.27
CA ASP A 182 -41.66 24.48 27.04
C ASP A 182 -40.17 24.49 26.65
N VAL A 183 -39.70 25.55 25.97
CA VAL A 183 -38.32 25.65 25.45
C VAL A 183 -37.52 26.80 26.07
N ASP A 184 -36.20 26.60 26.23
CA ASP A 184 -35.27 27.67 26.62
C ASP A 184 -35.05 28.62 25.41
N ALA A 185 -35.52 29.87 25.55
CA ALA A 185 -35.46 30.87 24.49
C ALA A 185 -34.03 31.17 24.01
N ILE A 186 -33.02 31.07 24.87
CA ILE A 186 -31.62 31.29 24.51
C ILE A 186 -31.13 30.12 23.65
N ASP A 187 -31.47 28.88 24.02
CA ASP A 187 -31.03 27.70 23.27
C ASP A 187 -31.65 27.63 21.86
N VAL A 188 -32.94 27.96 21.73
CA VAL A 188 -33.58 28.05 20.42
C VAL A 188 -32.98 29.19 19.60
N LEU A 189 -32.73 30.37 20.19
CA LEU A 189 -32.11 31.48 19.48
C LEU A 189 -30.69 31.15 19.01
N VAL A 190 -29.90 30.45 19.82
CA VAL A 190 -28.56 29.95 19.44
C VAL A 190 -28.67 29.00 18.24
N GLN A 191 -29.66 28.11 18.21
CA GLN A 191 -29.89 27.22 17.07
C GLN A 191 -30.31 27.97 15.80
N VAL A 192 -31.19 28.97 15.92
CA VAL A 192 -31.61 29.83 14.81
C VAL A 192 -30.40 30.54 14.19
N PHE A 193 -29.58 31.20 15.02
CA PHE A 193 -28.38 31.88 14.55
C PHE A 193 -27.38 30.93 13.91
N HIS A 194 -27.07 29.81 14.56
CA HIS A 194 -26.13 28.84 14.02
C HIS A 194 -26.60 28.26 12.68
N THR A 195 -27.90 27.97 12.54
CA THR A 195 -28.49 27.46 11.30
C THR A 195 -28.44 28.51 10.19
N ALA A 196 -28.79 29.77 10.49
CA ALA A 196 -28.69 30.87 9.55
C ALA A 196 -27.23 31.11 9.11
N MET A 197 -26.29 31.15 10.05
CA MET A 197 -24.85 31.27 9.77
C MET A 197 -24.37 30.15 8.85
N SER A 198 -24.68 28.89 9.18
CA SER A 198 -24.24 27.72 8.43
C SER A 198 -24.80 27.70 7.00
N TYR A 199 -26.07 28.07 6.84
CA TYR A 199 -26.72 28.14 5.54
C TYR A 199 -26.16 29.28 4.69
N ILE A 200 -26.03 30.49 5.24
CA ILE A 200 -25.43 31.65 4.55
C ILE A 200 -23.98 31.35 4.16
N ALA A 201 -23.27 30.59 4.99
CA ALA A 201 -21.91 30.15 4.69
C ALA A 201 -21.82 29.09 3.59
N GLY A 202 -22.91 28.37 3.30
CA GLY A 202 -22.87 27.16 2.48
C GLY A 202 -22.00 26.07 3.11
N ALA A 203 -22.06 25.96 4.43
CA ALA A 203 -21.26 24.99 5.18
C ALA A 203 -21.62 23.55 4.80
N VAL A 204 -20.61 22.69 4.71
CA VAL A 204 -20.79 21.26 4.42
C VAL A 204 -21.28 20.52 5.66
N LYS A 205 -22.11 19.49 5.43
CA LYS A 205 -22.56 18.58 6.47
C LYS A 205 -21.49 17.50 6.64
N ILE A 206 -20.99 17.34 7.85
CA ILE A 206 -19.97 16.35 8.21
C ILE A 206 -20.61 15.38 9.21
N GLU A 207 -20.63 14.10 8.85
CA GLU A 207 -21.26 13.04 9.63
C GLU A 207 -20.20 11.99 10.00
N ALA A 208 -20.14 11.65 11.28
CA ALA A 208 -19.32 10.54 11.75
C ALA A 208 -20.09 9.23 11.59
N LYS A 209 -19.35 8.12 11.39
CA LYS A 209 -19.97 6.80 11.27
C LYS A 209 -20.65 6.45 12.60
N PRO A 210 -21.95 6.09 12.59
CA PRO A 210 -22.62 5.64 13.81
C PRO A 210 -21.94 4.36 14.33
N GLN A 211 -21.89 4.20 15.67
CA GLN A 211 -21.24 3.04 16.31
C GLN A 211 -22.03 1.72 16.16
N ASP A 212 -23.34 1.80 15.87
CA ASP A 212 -24.21 0.64 15.74
C ASP A 212 -24.52 0.32 14.27
N ASP A 213 -24.78 -0.96 13.97
CA ASP A 213 -25.16 -1.57 12.67
C ASP A 213 -26.44 -0.99 11.99
N PHE A 214 -26.88 0.20 12.40
CA PHE A 214 -27.95 0.98 11.76
C PHE A 214 -27.41 1.92 10.67
N ALA A 215 -26.37 1.50 9.94
CA ALA A 215 -25.94 2.25 8.77
C ALA A 215 -27.08 2.28 7.75
N VAL A 216 -27.71 3.45 7.58
CA VAL A 216 -28.79 3.68 6.61
C VAL A 216 -28.26 3.60 5.16
N LEU A 217 -26.95 3.69 4.99
CA LEU A 217 -26.25 3.77 3.71
C LEU A 217 -25.24 2.63 3.60
N SER A 218 -25.02 2.15 2.39
CA SER A 218 -24.02 1.14 2.09
C SER A 218 -22.59 1.72 2.18
N PRO A 219 -21.55 0.88 2.37
CA PRO A 219 -20.17 1.35 2.50
C PRO A 219 -19.68 2.20 1.32
N ASP A 220 -20.06 1.86 0.09
CA ASP A 220 -19.74 2.61 -1.12
C ASP A 220 -20.33 4.03 -1.11
N GLU A 221 -21.56 4.21 -0.61
CA GLU A 221 -22.19 5.53 -0.47
C GLU A 221 -21.66 6.33 0.73
N TRP A 222 -21.15 5.63 1.74
CA TRP A 222 -20.59 6.25 2.95
C TRP A 222 -19.20 6.83 2.68
N TYR A 223 -18.34 6.03 2.05
CA TYR A 223 -16.94 6.36 1.76
C TYR A 223 -16.74 6.97 0.36
N ASP A 224 -17.82 7.42 -0.29
CA ASP A 224 -17.74 8.11 -1.58
C ASP A 224 -16.93 9.42 -1.47
N GLY A 225 -15.80 9.45 -2.18
CA GLY A 225 -14.88 10.59 -2.26
C GLY A 225 -13.60 10.38 -1.46
N THR A 226 -13.11 11.45 -0.83
CA THR A 226 -11.70 11.57 -0.40
C THR A 226 -11.45 11.46 1.09
N VAL A 227 -12.51 11.39 1.88
CA VAL A 227 -12.42 11.49 3.34
C VAL A 227 -12.70 10.12 3.94
N GLU A 228 -11.73 9.61 4.70
CA GLU A 228 -11.72 8.22 5.19
C GLU A 228 -12.63 8.03 6.41
N ASP A 229 -12.63 8.97 7.36
CA ASP A 229 -13.25 8.73 8.68
C ASP A 229 -14.64 9.34 8.83
N VAL A 230 -14.95 10.35 8.00
CA VAL A 230 -16.20 11.11 8.07
C VAL A 230 -16.81 11.30 6.69
N ARG A 231 -18.14 11.27 6.65
CA ARG A 231 -18.87 11.57 5.43
C ARG A 231 -19.07 13.07 5.30
N VAL A 232 -18.58 13.65 4.20
CA VAL A 232 -18.74 15.08 3.91
C VAL A 232 -19.71 15.25 2.73
N SER A 233 -20.88 15.81 3.01
CA SER A 233 -21.87 16.13 1.98
C SER A 233 -21.99 17.63 1.77
N ILE A 234 -21.96 18.02 0.50
CA ILE A 234 -22.18 19.40 0.07
C ILE A 234 -23.68 19.56 -0.17
N PRO A 235 -24.40 20.39 0.62
CA PRO A 235 -25.84 20.54 0.46
C PRO A 235 -26.18 21.29 -0.84
N THR A 236 -27.22 20.83 -1.54
CA THR A 236 -27.84 21.59 -2.64
C THR A 236 -28.71 22.69 -2.04
N GLN A 237 -28.36 23.94 -2.29
CA GLN A 237 -29.07 25.11 -1.78
C GLN A 237 -29.42 26.06 -2.93
N LYS A 238 -30.64 26.58 -2.93
CA LYS A 238 -31.07 27.67 -3.81
C LYS A 238 -30.47 29.02 -3.39
N LYS A 239 -29.99 29.11 -2.14
CA LYS A 239 -29.35 30.31 -1.56
C LYS A 239 -30.30 31.52 -1.57
N THR A 240 -31.50 31.31 -1.06
CA THR A 240 -32.54 32.34 -0.94
C THR A 240 -33.00 32.53 0.50
N GLU A 241 -33.53 33.72 0.80
CA GLU A 241 -34.20 34.02 2.08
C GLU A 241 -35.37 33.06 2.33
N THR A 242 -36.14 32.73 1.28
CA THR A 242 -37.31 31.84 1.39
C THR A 242 -36.91 30.43 1.80
N GLU A 243 -35.88 29.86 1.20
CA GLU A 243 -35.40 28.53 1.60
C GLU A 243 -34.85 28.55 3.04
N LEU A 244 -34.09 29.59 3.42
CA LEU A 244 -33.63 29.76 4.79
C LEU A 244 -34.79 29.85 5.79
N TYR A 245 -35.83 30.63 5.47
CA TYR A 245 -37.02 30.77 6.30
C TYR A 245 -37.65 29.42 6.64
N HIS A 246 -37.82 28.54 5.65
CA HIS A 246 -38.39 27.20 5.88
C HIS A 246 -37.48 26.34 6.77
N ILE A 247 -36.15 26.39 6.53
CA ILE A 247 -35.18 25.68 7.38
C ILE A 247 -35.23 26.18 8.84
N LEU A 248 -35.42 27.48 9.05
CA LEU A 248 -35.54 28.07 10.38
C LEU A 248 -36.86 27.71 11.07
N MET A 249 -37.96 27.58 10.31
CA MET A 249 -39.27 27.13 10.81
C MET A 249 -39.25 25.68 11.30
N ASP A 250 -38.41 24.82 10.71
CA ASP A 250 -38.28 23.40 11.09
C ASP A 250 -37.47 23.18 12.39
N ILE A 251 -36.89 24.24 12.96
CA ILE A 251 -36.14 24.15 14.23
C ILE A 251 -37.11 23.85 15.37
N LYS A 252 -36.88 22.73 16.07
CA LYS A 252 -37.69 22.33 17.23
C LYS A 252 -37.76 23.46 18.28
N GLY A 253 -38.98 23.86 18.66
CA GLY A 253 -39.24 24.95 19.59
C GLY A 253 -39.58 26.29 18.92
N VAL A 254 -39.39 26.43 17.60
CA VAL A 254 -39.88 27.58 16.83
C VAL A 254 -41.32 27.29 16.40
N LYS A 255 -42.24 28.17 16.79
CA LYS A 255 -43.66 28.07 16.41
C LYS A 255 -43.96 28.85 15.14
N ASN A 256 -43.46 30.08 15.03
CA ASN A 256 -43.63 30.93 13.84
C ASN A 256 -42.65 32.11 13.84
N PHE A 257 -42.39 32.68 12.66
CA PHE A 257 -41.75 34.00 12.51
C PHE A 257 -42.78 35.01 12.00
N LYS A 258 -43.03 36.09 12.74
CA LYS A 258 -43.87 37.20 12.26
C LYS A 258 -43.12 38.08 11.26
N THR A 259 -41.82 38.26 11.47
CA THR A 259 -40.88 38.88 10.53
C THR A 259 -39.57 38.11 10.57
N CYS A 260 -38.90 37.96 9.43
CA CYS A 260 -37.59 37.31 9.30
C CYS A 260 -36.90 37.90 8.07
N TYR A 261 -36.04 38.89 8.27
CA TYR A 261 -35.39 39.65 7.20
C TYR A 261 -33.88 39.72 7.41
N PHE A 262 -33.17 39.80 6.28
CA PHE A 262 -31.72 39.97 6.23
C PHE A 262 -31.40 41.26 5.49
N TYR A 263 -30.54 42.07 6.10
CA TYR A 263 -30.16 43.38 5.57
C TYR A 263 -28.66 43.45 5.34
N GLU A 264 -28.24 43.96 4.19
CA GLU A 264 -26.82 44.27 3.94
C GLU A 264 -26.42 45.48 4.77
N ASP A 265 -25.32 45.36 5.52
CA ASP A 265 -24.74 46.48 6.27
C ASP A 265 -24.03 47.43 5.29
N THR A 266 -24.36 48.72 5.35
CA THR A 266 -23.81 49.75 4.45
C THR A 266 -22.76 50.59 5.18
N PRO A 267 -21.53 50.76 4.64
CA PRO A 267 -20.41 51.43 5.32
C PRO A 267 -20.65 52.87 5.77
N ASP A 268 -21.62 53.59 5.19
CA ASP A 268 -21.70 55.07 5.29
C ASP A 268 -22.85 55.62 6.16
N GLY A 269 -23.46 54.82 7.04
CA GLY A 269 -24.45 55.33 8.01
C GLY A 269 -25.73 55.94 7.41
N ILE A 270 -25.92 55.84 6.09
CA ILE A 270 -27.19 56.11 5.43
C ILE A 270 -28.06 54.88 5.64
N CYS A 271 -29.00 54.99 6.58
CA CYS A 271 -29.92 53.94 7.01
C CYS A 271 -30.95 53.57 5.92
N GLU A 272 -30.49 53.06 4.78
CA GLU A 272 -31.32 52.26 3.89
C GLU A 272 -30.82 50.81 3.98
N TYR A 273 -31.22 50.12 5.05
CA TYR A 273 -31.04 48.68 5.16
C TYR A 273 -31.63 48.01 3.93
N ARG A 274 -30.78 47.62 2.98
CA ARG A 274 -31.24 47.00 1.75
C ARG A 274 -31.57 45.55 2.05
N ARG A 275 -32.87 45.21 2.01
CA ARG A 275 -33.32 43.83 2.20
C ARG A 275 -32.71 42.94 1.12
N LYS A 276 -32.09 41.84 1.56
CA LYS A 276 -31.48 40.82 0.69
C LYS A 276 -32.31 39.55 0.71
N ASN A 277 -32.81 39.19 -0.47
CA ASN A 277 -33.63 38.01 -0.67
C ASN A 277 -32.84 36.86 -1.32
N ASP A 278 -31.68 37.17 -1.93
CA ASP A 278 -30.75 36.21 -2.50
C ASP A 278 -29.39 36.27 -1.78
N PHE A 279 -28.80 35.10 -1.58
CA PHE A 279 -27.51 34.91 -0.92
C PHE A 279 -26.47 34.32 -1.88
N LYS A 280 -26.52 34.71 -3.16
CA LYS A 280 -25.56 34.23 -4.16
C LYS A 280 -24.17 34.86 -3.99
N GLY A 281 -24.12 36.06 -3.40
CA GLY A 281 -22.87 36.73 -3.02
C GLY A 281 -22.18 36.10 -1.80
N ILE A 282 -21.01 36.62 -1.45
CA ILE A 282 -20.21 36.14 -0.31
C ILE A 282 -20.62 36.94 0.93
N TYR A 283 -21.55 36.39 1.70
CA TYR A 283 -22.15 37.04 2.86
C TYR A 283 -21.79 36.34 4.18
N LYS A 284 -21.67 37.06 5.29
CA LYS A 284 -21.62 36.50 6.65
C LYS A 284 -22.74 37.09 7.48
N LEU A 285 -23.36 36.29 8.34
CA LEU A 285 -24.27 36.81 9.35
C LEU A 285 -23.45 37.51 10.43
N GLU A 286 -23.73 38.79 10.66
CA GLU A 286 -23.09 39.52 11.74
C GLU A 286 -23.60 39.01 13.08
N ILE A 287 -22.68 38.72 14.00
CA ILE A 287 -23.03 38.46 15.40
C ILE A 287 -23.27 39.83 16.02
N PRO A 288 -24.52 40.18 16.35
CA PRO A 288 -24.85 41.56 16.68
C PRO A 288 -24.24 41.95 18.03
N ASN A 289 -24.01 43.25 18.24
CA ASN A 289 -23.52 43.76 19.52
C ASN A 289 -24.62 43.92 20.58
N ASP A 290 -25.89 43.96 20.14
CA ASP A 290 -27.09 43.90 20.95
C ASP A 290 -28.21 43.16 20.19
N LEU A 291 -29.30 42.76 20.85
CA LEU A 291 -30.41 42.05 20.20
C LEU A 291 -31.57 42.99 19.82
N SER A 292 -31.33 44.27 19.57
CA SER A 292 -32.39 45.26 19.31
C SER A 292 -33.26 44.94 18.09
N LEU A 293 -32.69 44.29 17.07
CA LEU A 293 -33.39 43.87 15.85
C LEU A 293 -34.18 42.55 16.01
N ILE A 294 -34.10 41.92 17.18
CA ILE A 294 -34.66 40.58 17.43
C ILE A 294 -35.65 40.64 18.60
N LYS A 295 -36.88 40.22 18.32
CA LYS A 295 -37.94 40.08 19.32
C LYS A 295 -38.26 38.61 19.49
N VAL A 296 -38.23 38.11 20.72
CA VAL A 296 -38.59 36.72 21.04
C VAL A 296 -39.83 36.73 21.91
N ARG A 297 -40.85 35.94 21.52
CA ARG A 297 -42.11 35.82 22.23
C ARG A 297 -42.42 34.39 22.61
N VAL A 298 -43.01 34.22 23.79
CA VAL A 298 -43.61 32.95 24.23
C VAL A 298 -45.08 33.26 24.51
N GLY A 299 -45.97 32.77 23.64
CA GLY A 299 -47.36 33.23 23.63
C GLY A 299 -47.47 34.73 23.30
N ASN A 300 -48.08 35.51 24.19
CA ASN A 300 -48.26 36.96 24.01
C ASN A 300 -47.19 37.83 24.71
N GLU A 301 -46.28 37.22 25.47
CA GLU A 301 -45.26 37.94 26.23
C GLU A 301 -43.93 38.00 25.48
N THR A 302 -43.22 39.12 25.62
CA THR A 302 -41.87 39.28 25.05
C THR A 302 -40.85 38.87 26.10
N VAL A 303 -39.96 37.94 25.74
CA VAL A 303 -38.93 37.42 26.64
C VAL A 303 -37.66 38.27 26.52
N ALA A 304 -37.16 38.74 27.66
CA ALA A 304 -35.87 39.42 27.71
C ALA A 304 -34.73 38.39 27.60
N ILE A 305 -33.84 38.58 26.63
CA ILE A 305 -32.68 37.69 26.41
C ILE A 305 -31.41 38.36 26.92
N ASP A 306 -30.69 37.66 27.80
CA ASP A 306 -29.34 38.04 28.21
C ASP A 306 -28.36 37.84 27.04
N PHE A 307 -27.91 38.96 26.48
CA PHE A 307 -26.99 38.97 25.35
C PHE A 307 -25.64 38.29 25.65
N ASN A 308 -25.07 38.49 26.85
CA ASN A 308 -23.77 37.90 27.19
C ASN A 308 -23.88 36.38 27.26
N ARG A 309 -24.94 35.90 27.92
CA ARG A 309 -25.24 34.46 28.00
C ARG A 309 -25.54 33.87 26.62
N PHE A 310 -26.25 34.59 25.75
CA PHE A 310 -26.46 34.18 24.35
C PHE A 310 -25.14 34.09 23.58
N LYS A 311 -24.27 35.10 23.66
CA LYS A 311 -23.00 35.15 22.93
C LYS A 311 -22.05 34.04 23.38
N GLU A 312 -21.97 33.77 24.68
CA GLU A 312 -21.24 32.63 25.23
C GLU A 312 -21.86 31.30 24.81
N LYS A 313 -23.20 31.19 24.90
CA LYS A 313 -24.09 30.17 24.29
C LYS A 313 -23.65 29.79 22.87
N LEU A 314 -23.73 30.77 21.97
CA LEU A 314 -23.48 30.65 20.55
C LEU A 314 -22.03 30.29 20.27
N ARG A 315 -21.09 30.95 20.95
CA ARG A 315 -19.66 30.64 20.87
C ARG A 315 -19.41 29.18 21.29
N ALA A 316 -19.91 28.77 22.44
CA ALA A 316 -19.78 27.41 22.94
C ALA A 316 -20.47 26.38 22.04
N PHE A 317 -21.63 26.69 21.44
CA PHE A 317 -22.33 25.80 20.53
C PHE A 317 -21.56 25.63 19.21
N TYR A 318 -21.07 26.74 18.64
CA TYR A 318 -20.20 26.74 17.47
C TYR A 318 -18.92 25.94 17.74
N PHE A 319 -18.27 26.17 18.89
CA PHE A 319 -17.11 25.39 19.33
C PHE A 319 -17.49 23.97 19.69
N THR A 320 -18.66 23.63 20.22
CA THR A 320 -18.99 22.23 20.55
C THR A 320 -19.22 21.43 19.29
N LYS A 321 -19.89 21.99 18.28
CA LYS A 321 -20.05 21.36 16.96
C LYS A 321 -18.72 21.26 16.21
N SER A 322 -17.88 22.30 16.24
CA SER A 322 -16.54 22.28 15.60
C SER A 322 -15.45 21.55 16.40
N THR A 323 -15.54 21.51 17.73
CA THR A 323 -14.67 20.72 18.62
C THR A 323 -15.17 19.29 18.69
N SER A 324 -16.42 18.98 18.33
CA SER A 324 -16.81 17.61 18.00
C SER A 324 -16.15 17.16 16.70
N ARG A 325 -16.06 18.03 15.67
CA ARG A 325 -15.20 17.79 14.47
C ARG A 325 -13.75 17.53 14.89
N MET A 326 -13.22 18.27 15.88
CA MET A 326 -11.85 18.11 16.40
C MET A 326 -11.67 16.94 17.38
N ARG A 327 -12.66 16.60 18.23
CA ARG A 327 -12.62 15.51 19.21
C ARG A 327 -12.75 14.16 18.52
N PHE A 328 -13.59 14.04 17.49
CA PHE A 328 -13.63 12.85 16.64
C PHE A 328 -12.24 12.59 16.04
N TYR A 329 -11.69 13.60 15.37
CA TYR A 329 -10.36 13.53 14.75
C TYR A 329 -9.23 13.27 15.78
N LEU A 330 -9.27 13.89 16.97
CA LEU A 330 -8.25 13.74 18.01
C LEU A 330 -8.41 12.48 18.88
N GLN A 331 -9.61 11.90 19.03
CA GLN A 331 -9.79 10.66 19.79
C GLN A 331 -9.28 9.44 19.03
N GLU A 332 -9.34 9.43 17.69
CA GLU A 332 -8.72 8.37 16.88
C GLU A 332 -7.20 8.51 16.75
N HIS A 333 -6.68 9.74 16.61
CA HIS A 333 -5.23 9.92 16.39
C HIS A 333 -4.37 10.02 17.67
N LYS A 334 -4.96 10.16 18.87
CA LYS A 334 -4.21 10.16 20.13
C LYS A 334 -3.69 8.79 20.57
N THR A 335 -4.02 7.70 19.88
CA THR A 335 -3.52 6.34 20.18
C THR A 335 -2.28 5.96 19.36
N LYS A 336 -1.70 6.86 18.56
CA LYS A 336 -0.54 6.58 17.72
C LYS A 336 0.63 7.56 17.91
N ASP A 337 1.27 7.48 19.06
CA ASP A 337 2.65 7.95 19.19
C ASP A 337 3.63 6.81 18.84
N GLY A 338 4.45 7.04 17.79
CA GLY A 338 5.84 6.58 17.83
C GLY A 338 6.25 5.26 17.16
N SER A 339 5.73 4.88 15.98
CA SER A 339 6.49 4.14 14.94
C SER A 339 5.60 3.93 13.69
N TRP A 340 5.65 4.84 12.73
CA TRP A 340 4.94 4.67 11.45
C TRP A 340 5.81 3.89 10.47
N GLU A 341 5.88 2.58 10.61
CA GLU A 341 6.02 1.70 9.44
C GLU A 341 4.76 1.89 8.58
N ASN A 342 4.89 1.89 7.24
CA ASN A 342 3.78 2.08 6.30
C ASN A 342 2.82 0.87 6.31
N CYS A 343 2.18 0.60 7.44
CA CYS A 343 1.01 -0.27 7.53
C CYS A 343 -0.22 0.60 7.87
N PRO A 344 -1.39 0.28 7.31
CA PRO A 344 -2.65 0.80 7.82
C PRO A 344 -2.72 0.60 9.34
N THR A 345 -3.37 1.51 10.04
CA THR A 345 -3.69 1.37 11.46
C THR A 345 -4.33 0.00 11.70
N GLU A 346 -3.62 -0.94 12.31
CA GLU A 346 -4.18 -2.28 12.50
C GLU A 346 -5.40 -2.19 13.42
N SER A 347 -6.58 -2.32 12.83
CA SER A 347 -7.82 -2.48 13.55
C SER A 347 -7.84 -3.89 14.14
N LEU A 348 -7.26 -4.05 15.32
CA LEU A 348 -7.32 -5.32 16.04
C LEU A 348 -8.76 -5.65 16.38
N ARG A 349 -9.22 -6.82 15.94
CA ARG A 349 -10.54 -7.36 16.25
C ARG A 349 -10.42 -8.39 17.35
N GLU A 350 -11.44 -8.47 18.18
CA GLU A 350 -11.54 -9.48 19.24
C GLU A 350 -12.02 -10.81 18.66
N ALA A 351 -11.41 -11.89 19.11
CA ALA A 351 -11.75 -13.27 18.76
C ALA A 351 -11.43 -14.20 19.94
N THR A 352 -11.92 -15.44 19.90
CA THR A 352 -11.62 -16.40 20.97
C THR A 352 -10.40 -17.21 20.56
N TYR A 353 -9.30 -17.08 21.31
CA TYR A 353 -8.17 -17.98 21.14
C TYR A 353 -8.54 -19.38 21.59
N ARG A 354 -8.29 -20.36 20.71
CA ARG A 354 -8.55 -21.78 20.96
C ARG A 354 -7.30 -22.58 20.68
N ASP A 355 -6.80 -23.26 21.71
CA ASP A 355 -5.69 -24.20 21.55
C ASP A 355 -6.24 -25.58 21.21
N VAL A 356 -6.45 -25.82 19.92
CA VAL A 356 -7.17 -26.99 19.39
C VAL A 356 -6.31 -27.82 18.44
N TYR A 357 -5.01 -27.57 18.44
CA TYR A 357 -4.08 -28.10 17.45
C TYR A 357 -3.40 -29.40 17.86
N GLU A 358 -3.55 -29.81 19.12
CA GLU A 358 -3.02 -31.08 19.63
C GLU A 358 -4.02 -32.23 19.43
N HIS A 359 -3.50 -33.41 19.12
CA HIS A 359 -4.27 -34.65 19.02
C HIS A 359 -4.02 -35.52 20.26
N TYR A 360 -5.10 -36.11 20.79
CA TYR A 360 -5.00 -37.12 21.86
C TYR A 360 -4.93 -38.51 21.23
N PRO A 361 -3.82 -39.27 21.39
CA PRO A 361 -3.64 -40.53 20.68
C PRO A 361 -4.73 -41.57 20.97
N LEU A 362 -5.19 -42.26 19.92
CA LEU A 362 -6.25 -43.28 20.00
C LEU A 362 -5.93 -44.38 21.01
N GLU A 363 -4.65 -44.72 21.18
CA GLU A 363 -4.22 -45.75 22.12
C GLU A 363 -4.64 -45.48 23.57
N ASN A 364 -4.81 -44.21 23.94
CA ASN A 364 -5.15 -43.83 25.30
C ASN A 364 -6.64 -44.02 25.63
N ASP A 365 -7.50 -44.03 24.61
CA ASP A 365 -8.94 -44.27 24.75
C ASP A 365 -9.30 -45.76 24.69
N LEU A 366 -8.34 -46.62 24.32
CA LEU A 366 -8.54 -48.06 24.34
C LEU A 366 -8.51 -48.63 25.77
N PRO A 367 -9.25 -49.72 26.04
CA PRO A 367 -9.16 -50.43 27.30
C PRO A 367 -7.72 -50.91 27.59
N ARG A 368 -7.26 -50.77 28.84
CA ARG A 368 -5.89 -51.13 29.26
C ARG A 368 -5.46 -52.58 28.96
N CYS A 369 -6.40 -53.48 28.68
CA CYS A 369 -6.07 -54.85 28.30
C CYS A 369 -5.45 -54.98 26.90
N TYR A 370 -5.58 -53.98 26.04
CA TYR A 370 -5.09 -54.02 24.65
C TYR A 370 -3.56 -53.93 24.56
N LYS A 371 -2.90 -53.23 25.50
CA LYS A 371 -1.44 -53.03 25.57
C LYS A 371 -0.86 -52.51 24.24
N THR A 372 -0.57 -51.22 24.17
CA THR A 372 -0.18 -50.56 22.91
C THR A 372 1.25 -50.02 22.93
N SER A 373 1.86 -49.92 24.12
CA SER A 373 3.12 -49.21 24.28
C SER A 373 4.14 -49.97 25.14
N GLU A 374 5.40 -49.53 25.10
CA GLU A 374 6.45 -50.08 25.97
C GLU A 374 6.16 -49.89 27.47
N LYS A 375 5.29 -48.93 27.82
CA LYS A 375 4.85 -48.70 29.21
C LYS A 375 4.01 -49.86 29.74
N ASP A 376 3.41 -50.64 28.84
CA ASP A 376 2.59 -51.81 29.16
C ASP A 376 3.42 -53.09 29.32
N PHE A 377 4.75 -53.00 29.20
CA PHE A 377 5.64 -54.13 29.37
C PHE A 377 5.65 -54.63 30.81
N THR A 378 5.34 -55.91 30.97
CA THR A 378 5.45 -56.60 32.26
C THR A 378 6.74 -57.43 32.31
N LYS A 379 7.25 -57.68 33.52
CA LYS A 379 8.48 -58.46 33.73
C LYS A 379 8.46 -59.86 33.13
N ASN A 380 7.26 -60.42 32.87
CA ASN A 380 7.08 -61.80 32.42
C ASN A 380 6.74 -61.91 30.92
N MET A 381 6.71 -60.81 30.17
CA MET A 381 6.41 -60.85 28.73
C MET A 381 7.54 -61.46 27.91
N THR A 382 7.19 -62.32 26.95
CA THR A 382 8.11 -62.84 25.94
C THR A 382 8.54 -61.74 24.97
N ASN A 383 9.60 -61.99 24.18
CA ASN A 383 10.02 -61.02 23.17
C ASN A 383 8.98 -60.89 22.05
N GLU A 384 8.29 -61.97 21.70
CA GLU A 384 7.22 -62.01 20.69
C GLU A 384 6.01 -61.17 21.15
N GLU A 385 5.57 -61.32 22.40
CA GLU A 385 4.48 -60.50 22.96
C GLU A 385 4.84 -59.01 23.01
N LYS A 386 6.11 -58.67 23.26
CA LYS A 386 6.57 -57.28 23.21
C LYS A 386 6.58 -56.73 21.78
N GLU A 387 6.86 -57.57 20.80
CA GLU A 387 6.86 -57.20 19.39
C GLU A 387 5.43 -56.99 18.88
N ASP A 388 4.47 -57.83 19.29
CA ASP A 388 3.05 -57.67 18.98
C ASP A 388 2.46 -56.37 19.55
N VAL A 389 2.78 -56.04 20.81
CA VAL A 389 2.40 -54.77 21.45
C VAL A 389 2.91 -53.57 20.64
N LYS A 390 4.18 -53.62 20.19
CA LYS A 390 4.76 -52.56 19.36
C LYS A 390 4.11 -52.47 17.98
N ASN A 391 3.80 -53.61 17.36
CA ASN A 391 3.15 -53.67 16.06
C ASN A 391 1.74 -53.06 16.13
N PHE A 392 0.97 -53.39 17.17
CA PHE A 392 -0.36 -52.84 17.36
C PHE A 392 -0.35 -51.33 17.65
N GLY A 393 0.54 -50.85 18.53
CA GLY A 393 0.74 -49.41 18.73
C GLY A 393 1.15 -48.69 17.44
N SER A 394 2.01 -49.32 16.63
CA SER A 394 2.42 -48.77 15.33
C SER A 394 1.27 -48.68 14.32
N TYR A 395 0.33 -49.63 14.37
CA TYR A 395 -0.89 -49.60 13.55
C TYR A 395 -1.80 -48.43 13.94
N LEU A 396 -2.05 -48.22 15.24
CA LEU A 396 -2.86 -47.09 15.73
C LEU A 396 -2.22 -45.74 15.39
N ALA A 397 -0.89 -45.63 15.51
CA ALA A 397 -0.14 -44.43 15.19
C ALA A 397 -0.29 -43.97 13.73
N LEU A 398 -0.72 -44.85 12.80
CA LEU A 398 -1.04 -44.46 11.43
C LEU A 398 -2.27 -43.54 11.38
N PHE A 399 -3.29 -43.82 12.20
CA PHE A 399 -4.50 -42.99 12.30
C PHE A 399 -4.18 -41.66 12.99
N ASP A 400 -3.46 -41.72 14.10
CA ASP A 400 -3.02 -40.54 14.84
C ASP A 400 -2.26 -39.57 13.93
N LYS A 401 -1.33 -40.07 13.12
CA LYS A 401 -0.57 -39.25 12.15
C LYS A 401 -1.43 -38.51 11.13
N VAL A 402 -2.55 -39.10 10.69
CA VAL A 402 -3.45 -38.43 9.75
C VAL A 402 -4.15 -37.26 10.43
N ILE A 403 -4.63 -37.45 11.66
CA ILE A 403 -5.30 -36.42 12.46
C ILE A 403 -4.31 -35.31 12.83
N GLU A 404 -3.14 -35.67 13.37
CA GLU A 404 -2.05 -34.74 13.70
C GLU A 404 -1.64 -33.90 12.50
N ARG A 405 -1.53 -34.51 11.31
CA ARG A 405 -1.23 -33.75 10.09
C ARG A 405 -2.32 -32.74 9.76
N GLY A 406 -3.59 -33.12 9.86
CA GLY A 406 -4.71 -32.20 9.59
C GLY A 406 -4.75 -31.03 10.58
N LEU A 407 -4.52 -31.30 11.87
CA LEU A 407 -4.45 -30.26 12.90
C LEU A 407 -3.21 -29.37 12.74
N GLY A 408 -2.08 -29.93 12.31
CA GLY A 408 -0.89 -29.16 11.94
C GLY A 408 -1.11 -28.26 10.73
N GLU A 409 -1.86 -28.74 9.73
CA GLU A 409 -2.30 -27.91 8.59
C GLU A 409 -3.22 -26.77 9.08
N LEU A 410 -4.13 -27.04 10.02
CA LEU A 410 -5.00 -26.04 10.65
C LEU A 410 -4.22 -24.98 11.44
N ASP A 411 -3.23 -25.36 12.26
CA ASP A 411 -2.36 -24.41 12.98
C ASP A 411 -1.58 -23.51 12.00
N SER A 412 -1.21 -24.07 10.85
CA SER A 412 -0.49 -23.32 9.82
C SER A 412 -1.35 -22.30 9.06
N VAL A 413 -2.68 -22.31 9.17
CA VAL A 413 -3.58 -21.41 8.42
C VAL A 413 -3.24 -19.94 8.68
N LYS A 414 -2.94 -19.57 9.93
CA LYS A 414 -2.58 -18.19 10.30
C LYS A 414 -1.34 -17.70 9.56
N THR A 415 -0.32 -18.54 9.35
CA THR A 415 0.90 -18.17 8.61
C THR A 415 0.72 -18.31 7.10
N LEU A 416 -0.11 -19.28 6.67
CA LEU A 416 -0.47 -19.50 5.27
C LEU A 416 -1.18 -18.27 4.68
N LEU A 417 -2.19 -17.73 5.35
CA LEU A 417 -2.96 -16.59 4.85
C LEU A 417 -2.26 -15.24 5.11
N SER A 418 -1.28 -15.19 6.02
CA SER A 418 -0.60 -13.96 6.42
C SER A 418 0.25 -13.37 5.30
N LEU A 419 0.07 -12.10 4.94
CA LEU A 419 0.99 -11.42 4.02
C LEU A 419 2.31 -11.03 4.71
N ARG A 420 2.48 -11.22 6.02
CA ARG A 420 3.69 -10.80 6.76
C ARG A 420 4.67 -11.93 7.04
N GLU A 421 4.15 -13.14 7.18
CA GLU A 421 4.94 -14.32 7.48
C GLU A 421 5.06 -15.19 6.23
N ASP A 422 6.24 -15.78 6.07
CA ASP A 422 6.42 -16.80 5.05
C ASP A 422 5.58 -18.03 5.44
N GLY A 423 4.73 -18.49 4.53
CA GLY A 423 3.93 -19.69 4.74
C GLY A 423 4.77 -20.95 4.64
N VAL A 424 4.42 -21.99 5.39
CA VAL A 424 5.12 -23.30 5.33
C VAL A 424 4.83 -24.01 4.00
N ASN A 425 3.63 -23.84 3.44
CA ASN A 425 3.20 -24.47 2.20
C ASN A 425 3.17 -23.46 1.03
N THR A 426 4.25 -23.45 0.25
CA THR A 426 4.46 -22.52 -0.87
C THR A 426 3.35 -22.61 -1.94
N LYS A 427 2.89 -23.82 -2.26
CA LYS A 427 1.85 -24.03 -3.29
C LYS A 427 0.50 -23.47 -2.85
N MET A 428 0.10 -23.70 -1.61
CA MET A 428 -1.13 -23.11 -1.08
C MET A 428 -0.99 -21.59 -0.90
N LYS A 429 0.20 -21.11 -0.55
CA LYS A 429 0.48 -19.68 -0.46
C LYS A 429 0.23 -18.99 -1.80
N LEU A 430 0.77 -19.53 -2.89
CA LEU A 430 0.55 -18.99 -4.23
C LEU A 430 -0.93 -18.94 -4.60
N ARG A 431 -1.69 -20.00 -4.32
CA ARG A 431 -3.16 -20.00 -4.53
C ARG A 431 -3.87 -18.91 -3.75
N TYR A 432 -3.43 -18.63 -2.53
CA TYR A 432 -3.99 -17.55 -1.74
C TYR A 432 -3.67 -16.17 -2.33
N LEU A 433 -2.42 -15.98 -2.81
CA LEU A 433 -2.06 -14.74 -3.50
C LEU A 433 -2.85 -14.56 -4.81
N ASP A 434 -3.09 -15.64 -5.56
CA ASP A 434 -3.94 -15.62 -6.75
C ASP A 434 -5.40 -15.30 -6.41
N PHE A 435 -5.90 -15.77 -5.27
CA PHE A 435 -7.22 -15.37 -4.76
C PHE A 435 -7.28 -13.87 -4.49
N LEU A 436 -6.25 -13.29 -3.85
CA LEU A 436 -6.18 -11.85 -3.59
C LEU A 436 -6.05 -11.03 -4.89
N ASP A 437 -5.26 -11.50 -5.85
CA ASP A 437 -5.16 -10.89 -7.18
C ASP A 437 -6.54 -10.78 -7.85
N ASN A 438 -7.33 -11.87 -7.81
CA ASN A 438 -8.69 -11.88 -8.35
C ASN A 438 -9.66 -11.00 -7.55
N LEU A 439 -9.53 -10.97 -6.22
CA LEU A 439 -10.38 -10.15 -5.35
C LEU A 439 -10.23 -8.65 -5.65
N TYR A 440 -9.01 -8.20 -5.90
CA TYR A 440 -8.72 -6.78 -6.16
C TYR A 440 -8.54 -6.43 -7.64
N GLY A 441 -8.65 -7.40 -8.55
CA GLY A 441 -8.52 -7.19 -9.99
C GLY A 441 -7.11 -6.77 -10.41
N VAL A 442 -6.08 -7.28 -9.75
CA VAL A 442 -4.67 -7.00 -10.03
C VAL A 442 -3.91 -8.25 -10.47
N ASP A 443 -2.73 -8.04 -11.04
CA ASP A 443 -1.81 -9.11 -11.40
C ASP A 443 -0.48 -8.87 -10.67
N SER A 444 -0.30 -9.48 -9.50
CA SER A 444 0.96 -9.38 -8.76
C SER A 444 2.08 -10.24 -9.36
N GLU A 445 1.77 -11.20 -10.23
CA GLU A 445 2.72 -12.13 -10.87
C GLU A 445 2.94 -11.79 -12.35
N GLN A 446 3.82 -10.82 -12.59
CA GLN A 446 4.20 -10.41 -13.94
C GLN A 446 5.07 -11.49 -14.65
N LYS A 447 4.43 -12.47 -15.29
CA LYS A 447 5.09 -13.65 -15.91
C LYS A 447 6.13 -13.33 -16.98
N TRP A 448 6.05 -12.15 -17.60
CA TRP A 448 7.06 -11.70 -18.57
C TRP A 448 8.41 -11.38 -17.92
N GLN A 449 8.50 -11.29 -16.59
CA GLN A 449 9.80 -11.21 -15.89
C GLN A 449 10.62 -12.52 -15.99
N TYR A 450 9.96 -13.66 -16.26
CA TYR A 450 10.61 -14.98 -16.32
C TYR A 450 11.58 -15.14 -17.49
N GLU A 451 11.45 -14.32 -18.54
CA GLU A 451 12.37 -14.27 -19.68
C GLU A 451 13.83 -14.06 -19.24
N PHE A 452 14.04 -13.35 -18.12
CA PHE A 452 15.36 -13.02 -17.57
C PHE A 452 15.72 -13.89 -16.35
N GLY A 453 15.03 -15.03 -16.20
CA GLY A 453 15.19 -15.93 -15.05
C GLY A 453 14.86 -15.26 -13.71
N SER A 454 14.11 -14.15 -13.72
CA SER A 454 13.82 -13.30 -12.56
C SER A 454 15.07 -12.92 -11.75
N TYR A 455 16.22 -12.77 -12.42
CA TYR A 455 17.53 -12.59 -11.75
C TYR A 455 17.85 -13.65 -10.69
N GLY A 456 17.43 -14.89 -10.91
CA GLY A 456 17.67 -15.99 -9.97
C GLY A 456 16.84 -15.89 -8.69
N GLU A 457 15.79 -15.04 -8.68
CA GLU A 457 14.82 -14.92 -7.58
C GLU A 457 14.29 -16.32 -7.21
N MET A 458 14.48 -16.69 -5.95
CA MET A 458 13.91 -17.94 -5.42
C MET A 458 12.39 -17.82 -5.34
N GLU A 459 11.67 -18.94 -5.39
CA GLU A 459 10.20 -18.95 -5.24
C GLU A 459 9.72 -18.22 -3.98
N THR A 460 10.48 -18.35 -2.88
CA THR A 460 10.21 -17.61 -1.63
C THR A 460 10.39 -16.10 -1.77
N GLU A 461 11.34 -15.64 -2.57
CA GLU A 461 11.57 -14.21 -2.80
C GLU A 461 10.48 -13.61 -3.69
N MET A 462 10.06 -14.35 -4.73
CA MET A 462 8.92 -14.01 -5.58
C MET A 462 7.64 -13.86 -4.75
N ILE A 463 7.38 -14.82 -3.85
CA ILE A 463 6.23 -14.78 -2.94
C ILE A 463 6.29 -13.54 -2.04
N ARG A 464 7.45 -13.23 -1.45
CA ARG A 464 7.62 -12.03 -0.63
C ARG A 464 7.40 -10.74 -1.41
N ARG A 465 7.83 -10.68 -2.69
CA ARG A 465 7.57 -9.53 -3.56
C ARG A 465 6.08 -9.36 -3.83
N ARG A 466 5.37 -10.44 -4.20
CA ARG A 466 3.90 -10.44 -4.37
C ARG A 466 3.18 -10.01 -3.09
N MET A 467 3.58 -10.56 -1.94
CA MET A 467 3.05 -10.18 -0.62
C MET A 467 3.22 -8.69 -0.33
N LYS A 468 4.43 -8.12 -0.55
CA LYS A 468 4.69 -6.69 -0.36
C LYS A 468 3.83 -5.80 -1.26
N PHE A 469 3.63 -6.21 -2.51
CA PHE A 469 2.76 -5.48 -3.44
C PHE A 469 1.30 -5.50 -2.96
N LEU A 470 0.78 -6.68 -2.61
CA LEU A 470 -0.60 -6.85 -2.14
C LEU A 470 -0.86 -6.14 -0.81
N GLN A 471 0.12 -6.10 0.10
CA GLN A 471 0.03 -5.33 1.34
C GLN A 471 -0.13 -3.81 1.10
N ALA A 472 0.54 -3.28 0.07
CA ALA A 472 0.51 -1.86 -0.24
C ALA A 472 -0.74 -1.46 -1.05
N LEU A 473 -1.54 -2.43 -1.48
CA LEU A 473 -2.56 -2.24 -2.50
C LEU A 473 -3.60 -1.16 -2.16
N PRO A 474 -4.17 -1.05 -0.94
CA PRO A 474 -5.16 -0.01 -0.62
C PRO A 474 -4.64 1.41 -0.87
N ILE A 475 -3.39 1.66 -0.48
CA ILE A 475 -2.73 2.96 -0.67
C ILE A 475 -2.46 3.17 -2.16
N LEU A 476 -1.96 2.14 -2.86
CA LEU A 476 -1.66 2.21 -4.29
C LEU A 476 -2.90 2.45 -5.15
N THR A 477 -4.06 1.92 -4.76
CA THR A 477 -5.33 2.10 -5.48
C THR A 477 -6.01 3.42 -5.15
N ARG A 478 -6.06 3.79 -3.86
CA ARG A 478 -6.62 5.07 -3.40
C ARG A 478 -5.86 6.24 -4.00
N ASP A 479 -4.53 6.21 -3.86
CA ASP A 479 -3.64 7.32 -4.19
C ASP A 479 -3.05 7.21 -5.61
N ARG A 480 -3.70 6.48 -6.53
CA ARG A 480 -3.14 6.07 -7.84
C ARG A 480 -2.42 7.18 -8.62
N PHE A 481 -2.97 8.39 -8.60
CA PHE A 481 -2.48 9.54 -9.37
C PHE A 481 -1.69 10.54 -8.54
N LYS A 482 -1.49 10.26 -7.25
CA LYS A 482 -0.82 11.16 -6.32
C LYS A 482 0.64 11.39 -6.71
N ALA A 483 1.01 12.66 -6.78
CA ALA A 483 2.37 13.10 -7.04
C ALA A 483 3.20 13.13 -5.76
N MET A 484 4.49 13.45 -5.91
CA MET A 484 5.33 13.76 -4.74
C MET A 484 4.90 15.09 -4.10
N ASP A 485 5.02 15.17 -2.78
CA ASP A 485 4.94 16.43 -2.05
C ASP A 485 6.21 17.24 -2.31
N ILE A 486 6.08 18.37 -2.99
CA ILE A 486 7.20 19.24 -3.36
C ILE A 486 7.67 20.13 -2.20
N MET A 487 6.89 20.16 -1.11
CA MET A 487 7.21 20.92 0.11
C MET A 487 7.82 20.03 1.20
N ASP A 488 7.95 18.73 0.95
CA ASP A 488 8.52 17.75 1.88
C ASP A 488 9.85 17.21 1.36
N GLU A 489 10.70 16.74 2.27
CA GLU A 489 12.02 16.24 1.94
C GLU A 489 11.98 14.94 1.12
N ARG A 490 13.08 14.64 0.44
CA ARG A 490 13.24 13.37 -0.28
C ARG A 490 13.28 12.21 0.70
N SER A 491 12.28 11.34 0.61
CA SER A 491 12.20 10.12 1.41
C SER A 491 11.62 8.97 0.62
N VAL A 492 11.71 7.75 1.16
CA VAL A 492 11.08 6.55 0.59
C VAL A 492 9.55 6.67 0.54
N LYS A 493 8.98 7.54 1.40
CA LYS A 493 7.53 7.77 1.50
C LYS A 493 7.04 8.88 0.58
N ASN A 494 7.90 9.88 0.33
CA ASN A 494 7.60 10.98 -0.57
C ASN A 494 8.07 10.65 -1.99
N VAL A 495 7.37 9.78 -2.69
CA VAL A 495 7.58 9.51 -4.12
C VAL A 495 6.22 9.34 -4.78
N ALA A 496 6.12 9.65 -6.08
CA ALA A 496 4.86 9.48 -6.82
C ALA A 496 4.36 8.04 -6.74
N VAL A 497 3.05 7.85 -6.57
CA VAL A 497 2.46 6.52 -6.31
C VAL A 497 2.65 5.58 -7.50
N ILE A 498 2.62 6.10 -8.73
CA ILE A 498 2.93 5.30 -9.92
C ILE A 498 4.34 4.69 -9.88
N LYS A 499 5.34 5.39 -9.31
CA LYS A 499 6.68 4.84 -9.11
C LYS A 499 6.66 3.73 -8.06
N GLN A 500 5.93 3.93 -6.95
CA GLN A 500 5.81 2.91 -5.90
C GLN A 500 5.16 1.64 -6.46
N TYR A 501 4.09 1.80 -7.23
CA TYR A 501 3.37 0.71 -7.87
C TYR A 501 4.29 -0.12 -8.76
N VAL A 502 4.96 0.52 -9.72
CA VAL A 502 5.87 -0.15 -10.66
C VAL A 502 7.08 -0.75 -9.93
N SER A 503 7.63 -0.04 -8.94
CA SER A 503 8.78 -0.51 -8.17
C SER A 503 8.46 -1.76 -7.35
N LEU A 504 7.34 -1.77 -6.64
CA LEU A 504 6.92 -2.94 -5.86
C LEU A 504 6.58 -4.13 -6.76
N LEU A 505 5.92 -3.88 -7.89
CA LEU A 505 5.50 -4.93 -8.81
C LEU A 505 6.69 -5.58 -9.54
N LEU A 506 7.61 -4.76 -10.07
CA LEU A 506 8.75 -5.22 -10.88
C LEU A 506 10.02 -5.49 -10.08
N GLY A 507 10.04 -5.11 -8.80
CA GLY A 507 11.23 -5.20 -7.94
C GLY A 507 12.24 -4.06 -8.17
N PHE A 508 11.85 -2.95 -8.80
CA PHE A 508 12.76 -1.81 -8.96
C PHE A 508 13.01 -1.09 -7.62
N ARG A 509 14.09 -0.31 -7.59
CA ARG A 509 14.41 0.56 -6.46
C ARG A 509 13.38 1.69 -6.32
N ASN A 510 12.66 1.67 -5.20
CA ASN A 510 11.75 2.75 -4.82
C ASN A 510 12.47 3.93 -4.13
N ASN A 511 13.58 3.67 -3.41
CA ASN A 511 14.28 4.70 -2.65
C ASN A 511 15.12 5.62 -3.57
N GLU A 512 14.72 6.89 -3.68
CA GLU A 512 15.42 7.91 -4.47
C GLU A 512 16.61 8.55 -3.75
N GLN A 513 16.87 8.23 -2.49
CA GLN A 513 18.07 8.70 -1.79
C GLN A 513 19.33 7.95 -2.23
N VAL A 514 19.18 6.80 -2.89
CA VAL A 514 20.28 5.97 -3.38
C VAL A 514 20.33 6.02 -4.90
N SER A 515 21.37 6.66 -5.43
CA SER A 515 21.65 6.74 -6.86
C SER A 515 22.00 5.37 -7.44
N VAL A 516 21.20 4.87 -8.38
CA VAL A 516 21.48 3.59 -9.05
C VAL A 516 22.60 3.70 -10.08
N GLY A 517 22.86 4.89 -10.61
CA GLY A 517 24.02 5.17 -11.47
C GLY A 517 25.36 4.93 -10.73
N ASN A 518 25.36 5.03 -9.40
CA ASN A 518 26.55 4.81 -8.56
C ASN A 518 26.77 3.35 -8.14
N VAL A 519 25.86 2.43 -8.49
CA VAL A 519 26.00 1.00 -8.13
C VAL A 519 27.24 0.39 -8.77
N LEU A 520 27.44 0.54 -10.07
CA LEU A 520 28.63 -0.01 -10.74
C LEU A 520 29.94 0.68 -10.30
N PRO A 521 30.01 2.02 -10.22
CA PRO A 521 31.16 2.71 -9.64
C PRO A 521 31.52 2.26 -8.22
N SER A 522 30.54 2.04 -7.33
CA SER A 522 30.78 1.52 -5.97
C SER A 522 31.41 0.13 -5.97
N HIS A 523 31.25 -0.62 -7.06
CA HIS A 523 31.87 -1.90 -7.30
C HIS A 523 33.15 -1.80 -8.15
N ASN A 524 33.69 -0.62 -8.43
CA ASN A 524 34.80 -0.38 -9.35
C ASN A 524 34.56 -0.98 -10.75
N LEU A 525 33.34 -0.83 -11.28
CA LEU A 525 32.93 -1.34 -12.58
C LEU A 525 32.38 -0.23 -13.48
N ILE A 526 32.71 -0.30 -14.76
CA ILE A 526 32.22 0.58 -15.84
C ILE A 526 31.84 -0.29 -17.05
N ILE A 527 30.68 -0.07 -17.66
CA ILE A 527 30.24 -0.83 -18.85
C ILE A 527 30.96 -0.34 -20.10
N MET A 528 31.55 -1.25 -20.88
CA MET A 528 32.18 -0.95 -22.17
C MET A 528 31.12 -0.62 -23.22
N GLY A 529 31.22 0.55 -23.85
CA GLY A 529 30.28 1.03 -24.87
C GLY A 529 29.97 2.53 -24.81
N GLU A 530 30.14 3.20 -23.66
CA GLU A 530 29.78 4.61 -23.51
C GLU A 530 30.89 5.60 -23.95
N SER A 531 32.14 5.14 -24.14
CA SER A 531 33.26 6.03 -24.57
C SER A 531 34.45 5.36 -25.27
N SER A 532 34.42 4.05 -25.52
CA SER A 532 35.64 3.27 -25.79
C SER A 532 35.75 2.69 -27.21
N LYS A 533 36.05 3.54 -28.20
CA LYS A 533 36.46 3.10 -29.55
C LYS A 533 37.76 2.27 -29.59
N GLY A 534 38.54 2.22 -28.49
CA GLY A 534 39.85 1.56 -28.44
C GLY A 534 39.92 0.17 -27.78
N LYS A 535 38.89 -0.28 -27.05
CA LYS A 535 38.95 -1.56 -26.28
C LYS A 535 38.22 -2.74 -26.92
N HIS A 536 37.30 -2.51 -27.85
CA HIS A 536 36.70 -3.57 -28.69
C HIS A 536 37.77 -4.45 -29.36
N PHE A 537 38.94 -3.90 -29.66
CA PHE A 537 40.02 -4.65 -30.30
C PHE A 537 40.61 -5.75 -29.41
N ARG A 538 40.74 -5.53 -28.08
CA ARG A 538 41.38 -6.52 -27.18
C ARG A 538 40.43 -7.67 -26.83
N ASP A 539 39.14 -7.38 -26.62
CA ASP A 539 38.14 -8.40 -26.39
C ASP A 539 37.88 -9.21 -27.67
N LYS A 540 37.90 -8.55 -28.83
CA LYS A 540 37.85 -9.21 -30.15
C LYS A 540 39.10 -10.04 -30.45
N LEU A 541 40.29 -9.60 -30.00
CA LEU A 541 41.49 -10.43 -30.06
C LEU A 541 41.38 -11.66 -29.14
N ASN A 542 40.84 -11.49 -27.93
CA ASN A 542 40.62 -12.62 -27.02
C ASN A 542 39.54 -13.60 -27.51
N SER A 543 38.50 -13.12 -28.22
CA SER A 543 37.50 -13.99 -28.85
C SER A 543 38.09 -14.72 -30.06
N MET A 544 38.93 -14.06 -30.87
CA MET A 544 39.69 -14.69 -31.97
C MET A 544 40.70 -15.75 -31.53
N LEU A 545 41.10 -15.77 -30.25
CA LEU A 545 41.97 -16.81 -29.67
C LEU A 545 41.22 -18.09 -29.27
N ILE A 546 39.88 -18.10 -29.34
CA ILE A 546 39.05 -19.29 -29.15
C ILE A 546 38.75 -19.85 -30.54
N ASP A 547 39.50 -20.89 -30.95
CA ASP A 547 39.28 -21.57 -32.23
C ASP A 547 37.93 -22.32 -32.19
N GLU A 548 37.16 -22.31 -33.29
CA GLU A 548 35.89 -23.07 -33.38
C GLU A 548 36.10 -24.56 -33.08
N LYS A 549 37.28 -25.11 -33.37
CA LYS A 549 37.67 -26.48 -33.04
C LYS A 549 37.80 -26.74 -31.53
N MET A 550 38.01 -25.70 -30.72
CA MET A 550 38.00 -25.83 -29.25
C MET A 550 36.59 -25.96 -28.68
N LEU A 551 35.56 -25.72 -29.49
CA LEU A 551 34.15 -25.76 -29.08
C LEU A 551 33.42 -27.03 -29.56
N ASP A 552 34.18 -28.05 -30.00
CA ASP A 552 33.64 -29.36 -30.34
C ASP A 552 32.87 -29.95 -29.15
N GLU A 553 31.71 -30.57 -29.40
CA GLU A 553 30.81 -31.06 -28.35
C GLU A 553 31.48 -32.03 -27.35
N GLU A 554 32.52 -32.74 -27.79
CA GLU A 554 33.29 -33.68 -26.96
C GLU A 554 34.21 -32.98 -25.93
N SER A 555 34.64 -31.75 -26.20
CA SER A 555 35.61 -30.99 -25.36
C SER A 555 34.95 -29.96 -24.45
N VAL A 556 33.61 -29.85 -24.51
CA VAL A 556 32.86 -28.78 -23.89
C VAL A 556 31.94 -29.32 -22.80
N MET A 557 32.12 -28.83 -21.58
CA MET A 557 31.31 -29.19 -20.41
C MET A 557 30.34 -28.05 -20.04
N PRO A 558 29.07 -28.36 -19.73
CA PRO A 558 28.14 -27.39 -19.19
C PRO A 558 28.50 -27.02 -17.75
N ILE A 559 28.10 -25.81 -17.32
CA ILE A 559 28.19 -25.41 -15.92
C ILE A 559 27.14 -26.17 -15.10
N ILE A 560 27.58 -26.81 -14.02
CA ILE A 560 26.73 -27.52 -13.08
C ILE A 560 26.29 -26.51 -12.00
N PRO A 561 24.98 -26.23 -11.86
CA PRO A 561 24.49 -25.33 -10.82
C PRO A 561 24.91 -25.79 -9.41
N ASN A 562 25.50 -24.89 -8.64
CA ASN A 562 25.90 -25.17 -7.26
C ASN A 562 24.93 -24.55 -6.24
N LYS A 563 25.07 -24.92 -4.96
CA LYS A 563 24.24 -24.34 -3.89
C LYS A 563 24.55 -22.85 -3.70
N ALA A 564 23.50 -22.04 -3.64
CA ALA A 564 23.56 -20.63 -3.28
C ALA A 564 24.22 -20.44 -1.90
N PRO A 565 24.91 -19.30 -1.66
CA PRO A 565 25.48 -19.01 -0.34
C PRO A 565 24.38 -19.01 0.73
N SER A 566 24.67 -19.64 1.86
CA SER A 566 23.74 -19.79 2.98
C SER A 566 23.67 -18.56 3.88
N THR A 567 24.74 -17.74 3.88
CA THR A 567 24.85 -16.54 4.71
C THR A 567 25.40 -15.37 3.90
N GLU A 568 25.06 -14.16 4.34
CA GLU A 568 25.57 -12.92 3.73
C GLU A 568 27.11 -12.83 3.79
N LYS A 569 27.73 -13.32 4.87
CA LYS A 569 29.19 -13.39 5.01
C LYS A 569 29.80 -14.33 3.98
N GLU A 570 29.20 -15.49 3.74
CA GLU A 570 29.63 -16.44 2.72
C GLU A 570 29.51 -15.82 1.31
N LYS A 571 28.38 -15.17 1.02
CA LYS A 571 28.16 -14.45 -0.25
C LYS A 571 29.27 -13.44 -0.50
N GLN A 572 29.55 -12.56 0.47
CA GLN A 572 30.59 -11.55 0.37
C GLN A 572 31.99 -12.14 0.17
N LEU A 573 32.31 -13.26 0.85
CA LEU A 573 33.59 -13.95 0.67
C LEU A 573 33.73 -14.53 -0.75
N ARG A 574 32.68 -15.17 -1.27
CA ARG A 574 32.65 -15.68 -2.65
C ARG A 574 32.80 -14.56 -3.68
N TYR A 575 32.15 -13.40 -3.47
CA TYR A 575 32.29 -12.23 -4.35
C TYR A 575 33.71 -11.65 -4.31
N LYS A 576 34.30 -11.49 -3.13
CA LYS A 576 35.70 -11.06 -3.00
C LYS A 576 36.65 -12.04 -3.70
N TYR A 577 36.36 -13.34 -3.61
CA TYR A 577 37.17 -14.37 -4.25
C TYR A 577 37.15 -14.25 -5.78
N ILE A 578 35.97 -14.17 -6.41
CA ILE A 578 35.93 -14.02 -7.88
C ILE A 578 36.55 -12.70 -8.35
N ARG A 579 36.37 -11.61 -7.60
CA ARG A 579 36.95 -10.30 -7.94
C ARG A 579 38.47 -10.28 -7.89
N LYS A 580 39.09 -11.09 -7.03
CA LYS A 580 40.55 -11.22 -6.95
C LYS A 580 41.13 -12.12 -8.05
N ASN A 581 40.39 -13.13 -8.49
CA ASN A 581 40.93 -14.20 -9.32
C ASN A 581 40.50 -14.16 -10.79
N LEU A 582 39.35 -13.57 -11.13
CA LEU A 582 38.90 -13.46 -12.51
C LEU A 582 39.55 -12.24 -13.21
N PRO A 583 40.29 -12.44 -14.32
CA PRO A 583 40.97 -11.36 -15.04
C PRO A 583 40.08 -10.20 -15.50
N ILE A 584 38.78 -10.43 -15.72
CA ILE A 584 37.83 -9.40 -16.14
C ILE A 584 37.77 -8.21 -15.18
N PHE A 585 38.02 -8.42 -13.88
CA PHE A 585 37.97 -7.36 -12.88
C PHE A 585 39.25 -6.51 -12.80
N ASN A 586 40.34 -6.90 -13.48
CA ASN A 586 41.61 -6.18 -13.43
C ASN A 586 41.58 -4.81 -14.12
N THR A 587 40.60 -4.58 -15.00
CA THR A 587 40.55 -3.35 -15.81
C THR A 587 39.51 -2.35 -15.32
N ASN A 588 38.72 -2.67 -14.31
CA ASN A 588 37.49 -1.95 -13.91
C ASN A 588 36.41 -1.86 -15.00
N PHE A 589 36.62 -2.44 -16.19
CA PHE A 589 35.65 -2.45 -17.27
C PHE A 589 35.01 -3.82 -17.41
N ILE A 590 33.70 -3.84 -17.67
CA ILE A 590 32.93 -5.04 -17.99
C ILE A 590 32.22 -4.83 -19.33
N SER A 591 32.22 -5.84 -20.21
CA SER A 591 31.48 -5.71 -21.46
C SER A 591 29.98 -5.64 -21.19
N GLY A 592 29.25 -4.83 -21.96
CA GLY A 592 27.79 -4.73 -21.80
C GLY A 592 27.09 -6.08 -21.96
N GLY A 593 27.52 -6.86 -22.95
CA GLY A 593 27.00 -8.21 -23.18
C GLY A 593 27.27 -9.19 -22.04
N LEU A 594 28.45 -9.14 -21.39
CA LEU A 594 28.69 -9.94 -20.18
C LEU A 594 27.82 -9.46 -19.02
N PHE A 595 27.68 -8.15 -18.83
CA PHE A 595 26.84 -7.61 -17.76
C PHE A 595 25.37 -8.02 -17.89
N ARG A 596 24.84 -8.05 -19.12
CA ARG A 596 23.44 -8.37 -19.40
C ARG A 596 23.19 -9.88 -19.53
N ASN A 597 23.96 -10.57 -20.36
CA ASN A 597 23.73 -11.99 -20.68
C ASN A 597 24.46 -12.94 -19.70
N GLY A 598 25.38 -12.42 -18.88
CA GLY A 598 26.05 -13.17 -17.81
C GLY A 598 25.15 -13.55 -16.62
N ILE A 599 23.89 -13.13 -16.63
CA ILE A 599 22.90 -13.57 -15.63
C ILE A 599 22.38 -15.00 -15.87
N ASN A 600 22.75 -15.64 -16.98
CA ASN A 600 22.28 -16.96 -17.38
C ASN A 600 23.46 -17.95 -17.43
N LEU A 601 23.38 -19.03 -16.64
CA LEU A 601 24.42 -20.07 -16.60
C LEU A 601 24.60 -20.79 -17.94
N ASN A 602 23.56 -20.85 -18.79
CA ASN A 602 23.64 -21.51 -20.09
C ASN A 602 24.61 -20.81 -21.06
N ASN A 603 24.93 -19.54 -20.78
CA ASN A 603 25.89 -18.76 -21.56
C ASN A 603 27.34 -19.04 -21.17
N TYR A 604 27.57 -19.86 -20.14
CA TYR A 604 28.90 -20.24 -19.68
C TYR A 604 29.18 -21.70 -20.04
N LYS A 605 30.42 -21.98 -20.43
CA LYS A 605 30.89 -23.35 -20.66
C LYS A 605 32.32 -23.52 -20.16
N ILE A 606 32.71 -24.74 -19.83
CA ILE A 606 34.11 -25.08 -19.56
C ILE A 606 34.64 -25.86 -20.76
N VAL A 607 35.75 -25.41 -21.32
CA VAL A 607 36.45 -26.10 -22.41
C VAL A 607 37.65 -26.83 -21.85
N GLU A 608 37.80 -28.11 -22.17
CA GLU A 608 38.97 -28.90 -21.84
C GLU A 608 40.09 -28.66 -22.85
N LEU A 609 41.29 -28.33 -22.36
CA LEU A 609 42.52 -28.25 -23.14
C LEU A 609 43.47 -29.36 -22.64
N GLU A 610 44.59 -29.58 -23.34
CA GLU A 610 45.52 -30.70 -23.03
C GLU A 610 46.02 -30.76 -21.58
N ARG A 611 46.07 -29.63 -20.86
CA ARG A 611 46.63 -29.52 -19.50
C ARG A 611 45.84 -28.63 -18.54
N GLU A 612 44.87 -27.89 -19.03
CA GLU A 612 44.08 -26.95 -18.22
C GLU A 612 42.66 -26.82 -18.77
N TYR A 613 41.79 -26.21 -17.99
CA TYR A 613 40.42 -25.90 -18.37
C TYR A 613 40.26 -24.39 -18.59
N LEU A 614 39.40 -24.03 -19.54
CA LEU A 614 39.04 -22.65 -19.84
C LEU A 614 37.59 -22.38 -19.47
N LEU A 615 37.31 -21.31 -18.73
CA LEU A 615 35.96 -20.81 -18.55
C LEU A 615 35.65 -19.81 -19.65
N VAL A 616 34.70 -20.16 -20.52
CA VAL A 616 34.26 -19.33 -21.63
C VAL A 616 32.83 -18.87 -21.43
N PHE A 617 32.52 -17.69 -21.96
CA PHE A 617 31.19 -17.11 -21.95
C PHE A 617 30.78 -16.69 -23.36
N ARG A 618 29.55 -17.03 -23.77
CA ARG A 618 28.98 -16.61 -25.04
C ARG A 618 28.23 -15.31 -24.85
N ASN A 619 28.69 -14.26 -25.53
CA ASN A 619 27.90 -13.05 -25.63
C ASN A 619 26.85 -13.23 -26.74
N GLU A 620 25.57 -13.27 -26.37
CA GLU A 620 24.47 -13.44 -27.33
C GLU A 620 24.25 -12.19 -28.22
N GLU A 621 24.68 -11.01 -27.77
CA GLU A 621 24.54 -9.76 -28.53
C GLU A 621 25.49 -9.69 -29.73
N ASP A 622 26.76 -10.05 -29.51
CA ASP A 622 27.80 -9.99 -30.54
C ASP A 622 28.04 -11.35 -31.20
N GLY A 623 27.49 -12.43 -30.65
CA GLY A 623 27.71 -13.81 -31.09
C GLY A 623 29.10 -14.37 -30.79
N GLU A 624 29.94 -13.62 -30.07
CA GLU A 624 31.34 -13.98 -29.80
C GLU A 624 31.53 -14.72 -28.45
N TRP A 625 32.55 -15.58 -28.38
CA TRP A 625 32.98 -16.21 -27.15
C TRP A 625 34.06 -15.38 -26.45
N MET A 626 33.95 -15.26 -25.13
CA MET A 626 34.89 -14.52 -24.28
C MET A 626 35.57 -15.49 -23.32
N ASN A 627 36.90 -15.41 -23.24
CA ASN A 627 37.67 -16.11 -22.22
C ASN A 627 37.58 -15.35 -20.89
N LEU A 628 36.99 -15.97 -19.87
CA LEU A 628 36.83 -15.38 -18.54
C LEU A 628 37.93 -15.79 -17.56
N GLY A 629 38.65 -16.89 -17.81
CA GLY A 629 39.69 -17.40 -16.92
C GLY A 629 40.11 -18.83 -17.23
N ARG A 630 41.24 -19.26 -16.65
CA ARG A 630 41.83 -20.60 -16.83
C ARG A 630 42.22 -21.22 -15.49
N SER A 631 42.21 -22.55 -15.39
CA SER A 631 42.56 -23.29 -14.18
C SER A 631 42.80 -24.78 -14.50
N GLU A 632 43.70 -25.45 -13.78
CA GLU A 632 43.84 -26.91 -13.83
C GLU A 632 42.66 -27.63 -13.13
N ASP A 633 41.93 -26.92 -12.27
CA ASP A 633 40.77 -27.42 -11.54
C ASP A 633 39.46 -26.94 -12.18
N LYS A 634 38.70 -27.87 -12.76
CA LYS A 634 37.38 -27.61 -13.36
C LYS A 634 36.31 -27.23 -12.34
N GLU A 635 36.35 -27.77 -11.12
CA GLU A 635 35.36 -27.47 -10.07
C GLU A 635 35.49 -26.01 -9.62
N LYS A 636 36.72 -25.51 -9.58
CA LYS A 636 37.01 -24.10 -9.34
C LYS A 636 36.40 -23.19 -10.41
N LEU A 637 36.52 -23.54 -11.69
CA LEU A 637 35.89 -22.77 -12.79
C LEU A 637 34.36 -22.83 -12.73
N ASN A 638 33.81 -24.01 -12.42
CA ASN A 638 32.37 -24.18 -12.20
C ASN A 638 31.87 -23.28 -11.06
N GLY A 639 32.62 -23.22 -9.96
CA GLY A 639 32.35 -22.33 -8.83
C GLY A 639 32.44 -20.84 -9.20
N TRP A 640 33.41 -20.45 -10.04
CA TRP A 640 33.53 -19.08 -10.55
C TRP A 640 32.33 -18.67 -11.42
N ALA A 641 31.92 -19.50 -12.38
CA ALA A 641 30.77 -19.22 -13.24
C ALA A 641 29.48 -19.01 -12.43
N ASN A 642 29.21 -19.93 -11.51
CA ASN A 642 28.06 -19.87 -10.60
C ASN A 642 28.06 -18.62 -9.71
N THR A 643 29.24 -18.20 -9.23
CA THR A 643 29.36 -17.02 -8.36
C THR A 643 29.26 -15.72 -9.17
N LEU A 644 29.88 -15.69 -10.35
CA LEU A 644 29.82 -14.55 -11.26
C LEU A 644 28.40 -14.30 -11.75
N CYS A 645 27.68 -15.35 -12.15
CA CYS A 645 26.29 -15.26 -12.59
C CYS A 645 25.39 -14.62 -11.52
N ARG A 646 25.45 -15.10 -10.27
CA ARG A 646 24.70 -14.51 -9.14
C ARG A 646 25.11 -13.08 -8.83
N TYR A 647 26.41 -12.79 -8.89
CA TYR A 647 26.92 -11.44 -8.69
C TYR A 647 26.36 -10.47 -9.75
N LEU A 648 26.31 -10.90 -11.02
CA LEU A 648 25.74 -10.09 -12.10
C LEU A 648 24.22 -9.96 -12.00
N GLN A 649 23.50 -11.01 -11.59
CA GLN A 649 22.07 -10.95 -11.27
C GLN A 649 21.77 -9.89 -10.20
N GLU A 650 22.51 -9.93 -9.08
CA GLU A 650 22.36 -8.97 -7.98
C GLU A 650 22.69 -7.54 -8.45
N LEU A 651 23.79 -7.34 -9.18
CA LEU A 651 24.13 -6.02 -9.70
C LEU A 651 23.09 -5.47 -10.67
N ASN A 652 22.53 -6.31 -11.56
CA ASN A 652 21.49 -5.87 -12.47
C ASN A 652 20.26 -5.39 -11.70
N ASN A 653 19.76 -6.17 -10.74
CA ASN A 653 18.62 -5.81 -9.90
C ASN A 653 18.87 -4.51 -9.11
N LEU A 654 20.09 -4.33 -8.57
CA LEU A 654 20.47 -3.11 -7.86
C LEU A 654 20.50 -1.86 -8.77
N CYS A 655 20.69 -2.05 -10.08
CA CYS A 655 20.77 -0.98 -11.08
C CYS A 655 19.41 -0.59 -11.69
N GLU A 656 18.28 -1.12 -11.21
CA GLU A 656 16.96 -0.85 -11.80
C GLU A 656 16.16 0.16 -11.00
N ALA A 657 15.79 1.26 -11.66
CA ALA A 657 14.97 2.32 -11.09
C ALA A 657 14.14 3.01 -12.17
N MET A 658 13.12 3.72 -11.71
CA MET A 658 12.25 4.58 -12.50
C MET A 658 12.10 5.92 -11.77
N TYR A 659 12.12 7.04 -12.49
CA TYR A 659 11.86 8.38 -11.97
C TYR A 659 10.66 9.01 -12.67
N VAL A 660 9.91 9.82 -11.93
CA VAL A 660 8.73 10.53 -12.43
C VAL A 660 8.99 12.02 -12.29
N ILE A 661 8.90 12.74 -13.41
CA ILE A 661 9.15 14.18 -13.47
C ILE A 661 7.91 14.83 -14.07
N GLU A 662 7.42 15.87 -13.41
CA GLU A 662 6.28 16.65 -13.89
C GLU A 662 6.81 17.93 -14.55
N LYS A 663 6.57 18.09 -15.86
CA LYS A 663 7.10 19.26 -16.59
C LYS A 663 6.38 20.56 -16.29
N ASN A 664 5.24 20.53 -15.61
CA ASN A 664 4.59 21.73 -15.09
C ASN A 664 5.43 22.42 -14.00
N LEU A 665 6.42 21.72 -13.43
CA LEU A 665 7.39 22.29 -12.49
C LEU A 665 8.60 22.93 -13.21
N PHE A 666 8.67 22.84 -14.54
CA PHE A 666 9.75 23.43 -15.33
C PHE A 666 9.43 24.88 -15.73
N ILE A 667 10.47 25.63 -16.13
CA ILE A 667 10.32 26.98 -16.66
C ILE A 667 10.97 27.05 -18.06
N PRO A 668 10.19 27.23 -19.15
CA PRO A 668 8.74 27.38 -19.20
C PRO A 668 8.00 26.08 -18.83
N SER A 669 6.79 26.21 -18.28
CA SER A 669 5.97 25.08 -17.84
C SER A 669 5.30 24.40 -19.04
N GLU A 670 5.40 23.07 -19.12
CA GLU A 670 4.60 22.23 -20.02
C GLU A 670 3.53 21.50 -19.20
N PRO A 671 2.28 22.01 -19.13
CA PRO A 671 1.24 21.38 -18.35
C PRO A 671 0.86 20.00 -18.89
N PHE A 672 0.32 19.15 -18.02
CA PHE A 672 -0.14 17.80 -18.32
C PHE A 672 0.87 16.89 -19.03
N THR A 673 2.17 17.16 -18.86
CA THR A 673 3.25 16.31 -19.40
C THR A 673 4.07 15.72 -18.27
N VAL A 674 4.14 14.40 -18.24
CA VAL A 674 4.96 13.62 -17.32
C VAL A 674 6.09 12.95 -18.09
N THR A 675 7.31 13.16 -17.62
CA THR A 675 8.50 12.46 -18.11
C THR A 675 8.83 11.31 -17.17
N ILE A 676 8.91 10.11 -17.74
CA ILE A 676 9.30 8.89 -17.05
C ILE A 676 10.71 8.52 -17.48
N VAL A 677 11.63 8.44 -16.52
CA VAL A 677 13.03 8.10 -16.80
C VAL A 677 13.33 6.73 -16.20
N PHE A 678 13.71 5.78 -17.05
CA PHE A 678 14.12 4.44 -16.67
C PHE A 678 15.62 4.27 -16.81
N THR A 679 16.19 3.36 -16.02
CA THR A 679 17.52 2.82 -16.30
C THR A 679 17.45 1.98 -17.57
N GLY A 680 18.48 2.00 -18.42
CA GLY A 680 18.43 1.43 -19.77
C GLY A 680 19.55 0.42 -20.11
N TRP A 681 20.41 0.07 -19.15
CA TRP A 681 21.62 -0.73 -19.41
C TRP A 681 21.60 -2.16 -18.83
N THR A 682 20.60 -2.50 -18.00
CA THR A 682 20.48 -3.81 -17.35
C THR A 682 19.90 -4.84 -18.31
N ALA A 683 19.97 -6.13 -17.97
CA ALA A 683 19.45 -7.19 -18.83
C ALA A 683 17.97 -6.99 -19.20
N ARG A 684 17.11 -6.69 -18.21
CA ARG A 684 15.69 -6.40 -18.46
C ARG A 684 15.53 -5.08 -19.18
N THR A 685 16.11 -4.01 -18.62
CA THR A 685 15.84 -2.66 -19.12
C THR A 685 16.55 -2.31 -20.43
N HIS A 686 17.44 -3.16 -20.94
CA HIS A 686 17.98 -3.08 -22.28
C HIS A 686 17.08 -3.76 -23.33
N SER A 687 16.33 -4.80 -22.94
CA SER A 687 15.47 -5.56 -23.85
C SER A 687 14.31 -4.71 -24.41
N PRO A 688 14.16 -4.59 -25.75
CA PRO A 688 13.04 -3.87 -26.35
C PRO A 688 11.66 -4.41 -25.95
N GLN A 689 11.55 -5.73 -25.77
CA GLN A 689 10.32 -6.40 -25.35
C GLN A 689 9.92 -5.97 -23.93
N PHE A 690 10.87 -6.03 -22.99
CA PHE A 690 10.64 -5.60 -21.61
C PHE A 690 10.29 -4.11 -21.55
N ARG A 691 11.01 -3.25 -22.30
CA ARG A 691 10.70 -1.82 -22.42
C ARG A 691 9.26 -1.60 -22.86
N ASN A 692 8.81 -2.29 -23.91
CA ASN A 692 7.43 -2.18 -24.41
C ASN A 692 6.39 -2.58 -23.36
N LYS A 693 6.62 -3.67 -22.62
CA LYS A 693 5.73 -4.11 -21.53
C LYS A 693 5.68 -3.10 -20.38
N CYS A 694 6.83 -2.58 -19.95
CA CYS A 694 6.89 -1.53 -18.94
C CYS A 694 6.16 -0.25 -19.36
N LEU A 695 6.32 0.18 -20.62
CA LEU A 695 5.61 1.35 -21.13
C LEU A 695 4.10 1.13 -21.22
N GLN A 696 3.65 -0.07 -21.59
CA GLN A 696 2.23 -0.43 -21.57
C GLN A 696 1.66 -0.38 -20.14
N LEU A 697 2.40 -0.95 -19.17
CA LEU A 697 2.04 -0.90 -17.76
C LEU A 697 1.90 0.54 -17.27
N VAL A 698 2.91 1.38 -17.44
CA VAL A 698 2.86 2.78 -16.98
C VAL A 698 1.74 3.56 -17.67
N ARG A 699 1.52 3.36 -18.97
CA ARG A 699 0.39 3.98 -19.69
C ARG A 699 -0.97 3.57 -19.13
N SER A 700 -1.12 2.32 -18.69
CA SER A 700 -2.38 1.86 -18.08
C SER A 700 -2.65 2.47 -16.69
N LEU A 701 -1.60 2.96 -16.03
CA LEU A 701 -1.69 3.59 -14.70
C LEU A 701 -1.86 5.11 -14.76
N LEU A 702 -1.47 5.76 -15.87
CA LEU A 702 -1.59 7.21 -16.04
C LEU A 702 -3.02 7.63 -16.45
N PRO A 703 -3.52 8.79 -15.99
CA PRO A 703 -4.72 9.39 -16.52
C PRO A 703 -4.62 9.67 -18.02
N ALA A 704 -5.71 9.47 -18.76
CA ALA A 704 -5.74 9.60 -20.22
C ALA A 704 -5.41 11.01 -20.74
N HIS A 705 -5.59 12.05 -19.91
CA HIS A 705 -5.28 13.44 -20.29
C HIS A 705 -3.80 13.80 -20.11
N LEU A 706 -2.99 12.97 -19.45
CA LEU A 706 -1.56 13.23 -19.30
C LEU A 706 -0.77 12.68 -20.49
N LYS A 707 0.07 13.53 -21.07
CA LYS A 707 1.08 13.14 -22.05
C LYS A 707 2.24 12.47 -21.32
N MET A 708 2.58 11.25 -21.74
CA MET A 708 3.75 10.52 -21.22
C MET A 708 4.92 10.59 -22.20
N GLU A 709 6.06 11.07 -21.74
CA GLU A 709 7.35 10.97 -22.41
C GLU A 709 8.22 9.97 -21.64
N ALA A 710 8.92 9.06 -22.34
CA ALA A 710 9.70 8.03 -21.68
C ALA A 710 11.12 7.95 -22.23
N TYR A 711 12.10 7.90 -21.32
CA TYR A 711 13.52 7.86 -21.62
C TYR A 711 14.18 6.67 -20.94
N TRP A 712 15.11 6.01 -21.64
CA TRP A 712 15.89 4.88 -21.13
C TRP A 712 17.36 5.26 -21.17
N LEU A 713 17.92 5.62 -20.00
CA LEU A 713 19.27 6.18 -19.94
C LEU A 713 20.35 5.11 -19.80
N GLY A 714 21.52 5.36 -20.38
CA GLY A 714 22.73 4.59 -20.10
C GLY A 714 23.21 4.72 -18.65
N ALA A 715 24.20 3.93 -18.24
CA ALA A 715 24.69 3.92 -16.86
C ALA A 715 25.33 5.27 -16.49
N GLN A 716 26.23 5.77 -17.34
CA GLN A 716 26.88 7.05 -17.14
C GLN A 716 25.89 8.22 -17.27
N GLN A 717 24.97 8.15 -18.23
CA GLN A 717 23.94 9.16 -18.43
C GLN A 717 23.01 9.27 -17.21
N MET A 718 22.66 8.13 -16.60
CA MET A 718 21.85 8.09 -15.38
C MET A 718 22.57 8.72 -14.19
N GLN A 719 23.88 8.53 -14.06
CA GLN A 719 24.65 9.16 -12.97
C GLN A 719 24.52 10.69 -13.02
N TYR A 720 24.75 11.29 -14.19
CA TYR A 720 24.59 12.74 -14.36
C TYR A 720 23.14 13.20 -14.18
N PHE A 721 22.18 12.39 -14.63
CA PHE A 721 20.75 12.66 -14.42
C PHE A 721 20.41 12.68 -12.92
N GLU A 722 20.82 11.67 -12.15
CA GLU A 722 20.51 11.58 -10.72
C GLU A 722 21.16 12.71 -9.92
N GLU A 723 22.42 13.05 -10.21
CA GLU A 723 23.09 14.19 -9.58
C GLU A 723 22.28 15.49 -9.75
N CYS A 724 21.79 15.74 -10.97
CA CYS A 724 21.00 16.93 -11.26
C CYS A 724 19.57 16.85 -10.72
N TYR A 725 18.90 15.71 -10.88
CA TYR A 725 17.54 15.45 -10.39
C TYR A 725 17.44 15.65 -8.88
N HIS A 726 18.43 15.17 -8.13
CA HIS A 726 18.48 15.30 -6.68
C HIS A 726 18.56 16.76 -6.23
N LEU A 727 19.45 17.54 -6.86
CA LEU A 727 19.60 18.97 -6.57
C LEU A 727 18.37 19.79 -7.00
N TRP A 728 17.78 19.46 -8.15
CA TRP A 728 16.53 20.05 -8.61
C TRP A 728 15.41 19.80 -7.59
N ARG A 729 15.23 18.54 -7.19
CA ARG A 729 14.19 18.08 -6.28
C ARG A 729 14.32 18.70 -4.89
N ASP A 730 15.53 18.79 -4.34
CA ASP A 730 15.77 19.43 -3.04
C ASP A 730 15.44 20.92 -3.04
N GLY A 731 15.46 21.57 -4.20
CA GLY A 731 15.16 22.99 -4.32
C GLY A 731 13.71 23.35 -4.67
N LEU A 732 12.80 22.38 -4.74
CA LEU A 732 11.39 22.62 -5.12
C LEU A 732 10.55 23.28 -4.02
N ASP A 733 11.04 23.25 -2.77
CA ASP A 733 10.44 23.93 -1.61
C ASP A 733 10.58 25.47 -1.67
N GLY A 734 11.33 25.98 -2.65
CA GLY A 734 11.62 27.41 -2.83
C GLY A 734 12.98 27.85 -2.24
N SER A 735 13.81 26.92 -1.77
CA SER A 735 15.16 27.21 -1.27
C SER A 735 16.14 27.70 -2.35
N ASN A 736 15.94 27.27 -3.60
CA ASN A 736 16.78 27.67 -4.74
C ASN A 736 16.19 28.84 -5.54
N THR A 737 17.05 29.65 -6.16
CA THR A 737 16.62 30.73 -7.07
C THR A 737 16.04 30.15 -8.37
N SER A 738 15.18 30.93 -9.04
CA SER A 738 14.59 30.53 -10.32
C SER A 738 15.65 30.27 -11.40
N GLU A 739 16.77 30.98 -11.40
CA GLU A 739 17.88 30.78 -12.34
C GLU A 739 18.58 29.43 -12.12
N VAL A 740 18.86 29.06 -10.87
CA VAL A 740 19.46 27.77 -10.51
C VAL A 740 18.52 26.63 -10.91
N GLN A 741 17.22 26.77 -10.63
CA GLN A 741 16.21 25.79 -11.02
C GLN A 741 16.14 25.60 -12.54
N LYS A 742 16.15 26.70 -13.32
CA LYS A 742 16.24 26.63 -14.80
C LYS A 742 17.52 25.94 -15.27
N GLY A 743 18.64 26.22 -14.61
CA GLY A 743 19.93 25.57 -14.89
C GLY A 743 19.85 24.05 -14.76
N TYR A 744 19.31 23.56 -13.64
CA TYR A 744 19.11 22.12 -13.43
C TYR A 744 18.14 21.53 -14.45
N GLN A 745 17.02 22.19 -14.73
CA GLN A 745 16.04 21.72 -15.70
C GLN A 745 16.63 21.61 -17.12
N SER A 746 17.35 22.65 -17.56
CA SER A 746 18.04 22.66 -18.84
C SER A 746 19.08 21.53 -18.94
N TYR A 747 19.87 21.33 -17.88
CA TYR A 747 20.86 20.27 -17.84
C TYR A 747 20.22 18.88 -17.85
N MET A 748 19.16 18.64 -17.08
CA MET A 748 18.37 17.40 -17.16
C MET A 748 17.86 17.17 -18.58
N MET A 749 17.25 18.17 -19.23
CA MET A 749 16.74 18.02 -20.59
C MET A 749 17.86 17.72 -21.60
N LYS A 750 19.05 18.34 -21.45
CA LYS A 750 20.23 18.02 -22.26
C LYS A 750 20.70 16.58 -22.04
N ILE A 751 20.60 16.06 -20.82
CA ILE A 751 20.91 14.65 -20.54
C ILE A 751 19.88 13.74 -21.19
N LEU A 752 18.60 14.11 -21.26
CA LEU A 752 17.55 13.27 -21.84
C LEU A 752 17.61 13.18 -23.39
N THR A 753 18.38 14.02 -24.07
CA THR A 753 18.53 13.95 -25.54
C THR A 753 19.54 12.86 -25.96
N THR A 754 19.32 12.32 -27.16
CA THR A 754 20.16 11.26 -27.74
C THR A 754 21.59 11.70 -28.10
N ASP A 755 21.85 13.01 -28.17
CA ASP A 755 23.15 13.59 -28.54
C ASP A 755 24.05 13.91 -27.33
N PHE A 756 23.67 13.47 -26.12
CA PHE A 756 24.45 13.72 -24.92
C PHE A 756 25.83 13.06 -25.01
N THR A 757 26.88 13.89 -25.13
CA THR A 757 28.28 13.47 -25.11
C THR A 757 28.96 13.96 -23.84
N VAL A 758 29.55 13.03 -23.09
CA VAL A 758 30.29 13.33 -21.87
C VAL A 758 31.55 14.12 -22.23
N GLY A 759 31.63 15.37 -21.77
CA GLY A 759 32.76 16.28 -22.05
C GLY A 759 32.52 17.32 -23.15
N GLY A 760 31.30 17.47 -23.67
CA GLY A 760 30.94 18.62 -24.52
C GLY A 760 30.84 19.91 -23.69
N ASN A 761 31.88 20.75 -23.78
CA ASN A 761 32.09 22.07 -23.18
C ASN A 761 30.90 22.69 -22.42
N ILE A 762 31.09 22.89 -21.12
CA ILE A 762 30.25 23.70 -20.23
C ILE A 762 30.63 25.20 -20.32
N GLU A 763 31.56 25.60 -21.18
CA GLU A 763 32.13 26.96 -21.19
C GLU A 763 31.39 28.04 -22.02
N GLU A 764 30.34 27.74 -22.79
CA GLU A 764 29.79 28.77 -23.72
C GLU A 764 28.56 29.57 -23.26
N ASP A 765 27.89 29.26 -22.15
CA ASP A 765 26.69 30.01 -21.72
C ASP A 765 26.85 30.87 -20.45
N THR A 766 28.00 30.84 -19.78
CA THR A 766 28.29 31.76 -18.64
C THR A 766 29.07 33.01 -19.01
N ASP A 767 29.60 33.12 -20.24
CA ASP A 767 30.49 34.23 -20.63
C ASP A 767 29.88 35.28 -21.57
N LYS A 768 28.57 35.21 -21.87
CA LYS A 768 27.88 36.25 -22.68
C LYS A 768 27.29 37.42 -21.89
N ASN A 769 27.46 37.46 -20.55
CA ASN A 769 27.02 38.58 -19.71
C ASN A 769 28.17 39.43 -19.13
N LYS A 770 29.38 39.35 -19.70
CA LYS A 770 30.49 40.27 -19.40
C LYS A 770 31.04 40.88 -20.68
N GLY A 771 30.32 41.84 -21.22
CA GLY A 771 30.78 42.65 -22.35
C GLY A 771 29.70 43.60 -22.83
N ASP A 772 29.49 44.68 -22.08
CA ASP A 772 29.31 46.04 -22.61
C ASP A 772 29.03 47.00 -21.44
N THR A 773 30.13 47.61 -20.97
CA THR A 773 30.16 48.94 -20.36
C THR A 773 30.11 50.00 -21.45
#